data_AF-A0A1W9LAA5-F1
#
_entry.id   AF-A0A1W9LAA5-F1
#
_cell.length_a   1.000
_cell.length_b   1.000
_cell.length_c   1.000
_cell.angle_alpha   90.00
_cell.angle_beta   90.00
_cell.angle_gamma   90.00
#
_symmetry.space_group_name_H-M   'P 1'
#
loop_
_entity.id
_entity.type
_entity.pdbx_description
1 polymer ?
#
loop_
_entity_poly.entity_id
_entity_poly.type
_entity_poly.pdbx_seq_one_letter_code
_entity_poly.pdbx_strand_id
1 'polypeptide(L)'
;MKINRFVKYIAIGTVSLSLLVWFIHEGIEKAGITTRETIHIAVIGDMEKEGKSFVQGIQLYIDAVNKEGGVNGKDVILDTFDDKNNPEVAAEQALKIVQENRALAVVGHYYSNCSIAGGNIYKKYGIPAITPAATSVAVTKDNEWYFRTVFNDNLQGRFIANYLKKVLHQNSVIVIHEDGTYGSYLANIFLDTAHNLNLEIAGRYQFEVNNQNLNARLEEIVADVKTKGSDSFIFIAAQAKEGTKIIKRLKDENIKNRVIVPAALASKTFQEGFKDDSKEKLNPGFYTDGIYISAPLIFDTANEKAQQFKKDFEGRYGEGDDIRAPFAYDTAMVIVEAIKNGGISGIPQTLREDRKKIKDYLAKINNIGDAIEGTTGFNYFDENGDAQKPVAMGVFKNEKIVSALVQLQSMRNRGEISDLEQAHKEERILLIDDEYMYKTNVVYVGVEINEISDLDLGNLTYSLDFFLWFRYRGDIEPQEVEFLNALEPIRLPAPVKIETMDDMTRQLYRIKSRFKVDFLSRHNFMQHVLGVNLRHRDLTRNNLIYVTDIVGMGSVSSDELVKRLGEKQVLSPNTGWQVGQVLFFPDIMRESSLGSLNYLNVKSGRVDYSMFNMGLFIEHYELTLRRTIPLKWADKLSVLSGIALILLIMALKRDELKHSPNTILLFQTLCASLLLLSSEVVVLNTIAEEAKTISLEPFVKVFDVLWWTAVAWLLHSMAELFVWVPLEERSGRKIPRIARRFLAFTIYLMAIFAVIAFVFDQRLTSLLATSGVIAMIIGLAIQINISNIFSGIAINVEHPFRVGDWVQIGEFEEGKVVDITWRSTRIVTRMGCVLSIPNSRASESAIHNFDYPDSTYWIRFIVHVHPAHHPDRVQKIIRDAVLSAEAVVKKHTPYIVFRGVSGWAADYLCYFAAEDYTWRLVHEESVWKRIWIHLERAGISPAIQRQEIHLFKGVKERGEKNATDPLTLLKEIDIFRPFSEEAKNYLSDRIRSHRFPPNQIIVEQGKPGDSLFIIVEGVVGVRTNEKGEVARLGSGNFFGEKALMTGEERMATVISLTETYLFEITKEDIAGPLSEQPEVSELISKILAEREKVMNSRTKKETEESVKGSTDHSNFRKQIEKFFSSGKS
;
A
#
# COMPACT_ATOMS: atom_id res chain seq x y z
N MET A 1 -27.15 -9.75 20.42
CA MET A 1 -25.79 -9.16 20.20
C MET A 1 -24.68 -10.18 19.93
N LYS A 2 -24.97 -11.49 19.78
CA LYS A 2 -23.98 -12.53 19.41
C LYS A 2 -23.85 -12.76 17.89
N ILE A 3 -24.88 -12.42 17.11
CA ILE A 3 -24.95 -12.68 15.65
C ILE A 3 -24.06 -11.73 14.83
N ASN A 4 -23.81 -10.50 15.30
CA ASN A 4 -23.10 -9.50 14.49
C ASN A 4 -21.55 -9.61 14.52
N ARG A 5 -20.98 -10.32 15.51
CA ARG A 5 -19.55 -10.71 15.48
C ARG A 5 -19.35 -11.92 14.56
N PHE A 6 -20.31 -12.86 14.56
CA PHE A 6 -20.31 -14.06 13.72
C PHE A 6 -20.30 -13.74 12.22
N VAL A 7 -21.12 -12.78 11.77
CA VAL A 7 -21.18 -12.38 10.34
C VAL A 7 -19.89 -11.68 9.88
N LYS A 8 -19.17 -10.95 10.74
CA LYS A 8 -17.89 -10.29 10.37
C LYS A 8 -16.73 -11.27 10.23
N TYR A 9 -16.61 -12.24 11.15
CA TYR A 9 -15.60 -13.30 11.04
C TYR A 9 -15.95 -14.31 9.96
N ILE A 10 -17.24 -14.53 9.67
CA ILE A 10 -17.67 -15.29 8.51
C ILE A 10 -17.40 -14.52 7.24
N ALA A 11 -17.57 -13.20 7.13
CA ALA A 11 -17.31 -12.49 5.88
C ALA A 11 -15.81 -12.50 5.52
N ILE A 12 -14.93 -12.22 6.49
CA ILE A 12 -13.47 -12.29 6.28
C ILE A 12 -13.04 -13.75 6.10
N GLY A 13 -13.54 -14.64 6.96
CA GLY A 13 -13.29 -16.07 6.86
C GLY A 13 -13.87 -16.70 5.60
N THR A 14 -14.98 -16.21 5.04
CA THR A 14 -15.53 -16.69 3.76
C THR A 14 -14.81 -16.06 2.60
N VAL A 15 -14.33 -14.82 2.63
CA VAL A 15 -13.47 -14.32 1.56
C VAL A 15 -12.12 -15.06 1.56
N SER A 16 -11.51 -15.28 2.73
CA SER A 16 -10.27 -16.06 2.87
C SER A 16 -10.47 -17.55 2.59
N LEU A 17 -11.59 -18.15 3.01
CA LEU A 17 -11.95 -19.54 2.70
C LEU A 17 -12.45 -19.68 1.27
N SER A 18 -13.05 -18.66 0.65
CA SER A 18 -13.42 -18.69 -0.78
C SER A 18 -12.19 -18.53 -1.63
N LEU A 19 -11.20 -17.73 -1.22
CA LEU A 19 -9.88 -17.69 -1.86
C LEU A 19 -9.13 -19.00 -1.64
N LEU A 20 -9.15 -19.58 -0.44
CA LEU A 20 -8.54 -20.88 -0.16
C LEU A 20 -9.26 -22.01 -0.89
N VAL A 21 -10.60 -21.99 -0.96
CA VAL A 21 -11.42 -22.97 -1.69
C VAL A 21 -11.32 -22.74 -3.19
N TRP A 22 -11.15 -21.51 -3.66
CA TRP A 22 -10.85 -21.21 -5.06
C TRP A 22 -9.44 -21.68 -5.41
N PHE A 23 -8.43 -21.50 -4.54
CA PHE A 23 -7.09 -22.07 -4.70
C PHE A 23 -7.07 -23.61 -4.58
N ILE A 24 -7.90 -24.19 -3.70
CA ILE A 24 -8.07 -25.64 -3.58
C ILE A 24 -8.87 -26.15 -4.78
N HIS A 25 -9.83 -25.41 -5.32
CA HIS A 25 -10.64 -25.80 -6.47
C HIS A 25 -9.87 -25.67 -7.78
N GLU A 26 -9.12 -24.59 -7.96
CA GLU A 26 -8.20 -24.35 -9.08
C GLU A 26 -6.98 -25.28 -8.95
N GLY A 27 -6.55 -25.58 -7.71
CA GLY A 27 -5.57 -26.61 -7.39
C GLY A 27 -6.08 -28.05 -7.60
N ILE A 28 -7.37 -28.32 -7.43
CA ILE A 28 -8.02 -29.62 -7.68
C ILE A 28 -8.41 -29.78 -9.17
N GLU A 29 -8.74 -28.69 -9.87
CA GLU A 29 -8.90 -28.66 -11.33
C GLU A 29 -7.54 -28.82 -12.03
N LYS A 30 -6.46 -28.17 -11.53
CA LYS A 30 -5.07 -28.43 -11.99
C LYS A 30 -4.58 -29.80 -11.57
N ALA A 31 -4.98 -30.31 -10.39
CA ALA A 31 -4.69 -31.67 -9.95
C ALA A 31 -5.68 -32.70 -10.49
N GLY A 32 -6.36 -32.43 -11.61
CA GLY A 32 -7.32 -33.33 -12.22
C GLY A 32 -6.86 -34.79 -12.22
N ILE A 33 -7.27 -35.54 -11.20
CA ILE A 33 -7.14 -37.00 -11.10
C ILE A 33 -8.28 -37.59 -11.95
N THR A 34 -8.38 -37.13 -13.19
CA THR A 34 -8.65 -38.05 -14.28
C THR A 34 -7.30 -38.65 -14.60
N THR A 35 -7.14 -39.96 -14.41
CA THR A 35 -5.96 -40.68 -14.91
C THR A 35 -5.86 -40.44 -16.41
N ARG A 36 -5.08 -39.43 -16.80
CA ARG A 36 -4.74 -39.18 -18.19
C ARG A 36 -4.00 -40.42 -18.68
N GLU A 37 -4.27 -40.83 -19.91
CA GLU A 37 -3.49 -41.90 -20.52
C GLU A 37 -2.01 -41.46 -20.55
N THR A 38 -1.10 -42.41 -20.35
CA THR A 38 0.32 -42.10 -20.17
C THR A 38 1.15 -42.71 -21.29
N ILE A 39 2.21 -42.01 -21.69
CA ILE A 39 3.20 -42.45 -22.66
C ILE A 39 4.48 -42.80 -21.92
N HIS A 40 5.09 -43.94 -22.23
CA HIS A 40 6.27 -44.42 -21.52
C HIS A 40 7.54 -44.31 -22.38
N ILE A 41 8.61 -43.77 -21.80
CA ILE A 41 9.96 -43.78 -22.33
C ILE A 41 10.85 -44.48 -21.30
N ALA A 42 11.67 -45.43 -21.71
CA ALA A 42 12.61 -46.09 -20.81
C ALA A 42 13.95 -45.36 -20.82
N VAL A 43 14.63 -45.29 -19.67
CA VAL A 43 16.04 -44.87 -19.56
C VAL A 43 16.86 -45.97 -18.92
N ILE A 44 18.05 -46.22 -19.46
CA ILE A 44 18.95 -47.28 -19.00
C ILE A 44 20.42 -46.84 -18.96
N GLY A 45 21.13 -47.23 -17.91
CA GLY A 45 22.53 -46.88 -17.63
C GLY A 45 22.95 -47.26 -16.21
N ASP A 46 24.16 -46.88 -15.78
CA ASP A 46 24.65 -47.08 -14.41
C ASP A 46 23.98 -46.08 -13.46
N MET A 47 22.90 -46.50 -12.80
CA MET A 47 22.03 -45.58 -12.04
C MET A 47 22.67 -45.06 -10.74
N GLU A 48 23.74 -45.70 -10.27
CA GLU A 48 24.50 -45.23 -9.11
C GLU A 48 25.56 -44.17 -9.48
N LYS A 49 25.93 -44.08 -10.76
CA LYS A 49 26.95 -43.15 -11.28
C LYS A 49 26.41 -42.26 -12.39
N GLU A 50 26.90 -42.40 -13.62
CA GLU A 50 26.62 -41.48 -14.72
C GLU A 50 25.17 -41.59 -15.25
N GLY A 51 24.49 -42.72 -15.02
CA GLY A 51 23.08 -42.92 -15.38
C GLY A 51 22.12 -42.02 -14.60
N LYS A 52 22.49 -41.60 -13.38
CA LYS A 52 21.71 -40.63 -12.59
C LYS A 52 21.54 -39.30 -13.34
N SER A 53 22.61 -38.82 -13.99
CA SER A 53 22.59 -37.58 -14.77
C SER A 53 21.69 -37.67 -16.00
N PHE A 54 21.59 -38.85 -16.63
CA PHE A 54 20.63 -39.08 -17.72
C PHE A 54 19.19 -38.93 -17.23
N VAL A 55 18.86 -39.58 -16.12
CA VAL A 55 17.52 -39.49 -15.53
C VAL A 55 17.17 -38.04 -15.22
N GLN A 56 18.08 -37.30 -14.59
CA GLN A 56 17.86 -35.88 -14.25
C GLN A 56 17.67 -35.01 -15.50
N GLY A 57 18.50 -35.19 -16.54
CA GLY A 57 18.40 -34.43 -17.78
C GLY A 57 17.09 -34.71 -18.53
N ILE A 58 16.71 -35.98 -18.66
CA ILE A 58 15.47 -36.39 -19.31
C ILE A 58 14.25 -35.92 -18.52
N GLN A 59 14.26 -36.08 -17.20
CA GLN A 59 13.14 -35.68 -16.34
C GLN A 59 12.91 -34.17 -16.38
N LEU A 60 13.98 -33.37 -16.46
CA LEU A 60 13.85 -31.91 -16.59
C LEU A 60 13.08 -31.53 -17.86
N TYR A 61 13.31 -32.23 -18.98
CA TYR A 61 12.54 -32.01 -20.22
C TYR A 61 11.10 -32.53 -20.12
N ILE A 62 10.91 -33.76 -19.64
CA ILE A 62 9.59 -34.40 -19.51
C ILE A 62 8.66 -33.57 -18.63
N ASP A 63 9.16 -33.03 -17.52
CA ASP A 63 8.36 -32.20 -16.62
C ASP A 63 7.93 -30.89 -17.29
N ALA A 64 8.79 -30.28 -18.12
CA ALA A 64 8.43 -29.11 -18.91
C ALA A 64 7.31 -29.44 -19.90
N VAL A 65 7.41 -30.57 -20.61
CA VAL A 65 6.39 -31.03 -21.56
C VAL A 65 5.06 -31.35 -20.86
N ASN A 66 5.10 -32.04 -19.72
CA ASN A 66 3.89 -32.40 -18.96
C ASN A 66 3.21 -31.16 -18.38
N LYS A 67 3.99 -30.15 -17.95
CA LYS A 67 3.45 -28.85 -17.50
C LYS A 67 2.70 -28.11 -18.62
N GLU A 68 3.10 -28.30 -19.88
CA GLU A 68 2.42 -27.75 -21.06
C GLU A 68 1.20 -28.58 -21.52
N GLY A 69 0.79 -29.61 -20.76
CA GLY A 69 -0.36 -30.46 -21.08
C GLY A 69 0.02 -31.81 -21.71
N GLY A 70 1.30 -32.18 -21.70
CA GLY A 70 1.79 -33.47 -22.17
C GLY A 70 1.88 -33.55 -23.70
N VAL A 71 1.91 -34.78 -24.23
CA VAL A 71 1.96 -35.06 -25.66
C VAL A 71 0.60 -35.57 -26.10
N ASN A 72 -0.10 -34.83 -26.96
CA ASN A 72 -1.47 -35.16 -27.39
C ASN A 72 -2.44 -35.34 -26.21
N GLY A 73 -2.26 -34.56 -25.13
CA GLY A 73 -3.07 -34.65 -23.90
C GLY A 73 -2.71 -35.81 -22.96
N LYS A 74 -1.62 -36.54 -23.24
CA LYS A 74 -1.09 -37.66 -22.46
C LYS A 74 0.18 -37.28 -21.73
N ASP A 75 0.28 -37.65 -20.46
CA ASP A 75 1.49 -37.37 -19.68
C ASP A 75 2.60 -38.37 -20.05
N VAL A 76 3.83 -37.88 -20.19
CA VAL A 76 5.02 -38.69 -20.46
C VAL A 76 5.63 -39.15 -19.15
N ILE A 77 5.89 -40.44 -19.01
CA ILE A 77 6.50 -41.10 -17.85
C ILE A 77 7.84 -41.69 -18.25
N LEU A 78 8.84 -41.48 -17.39
CA LEU A 78 10.18 -42.04 -17.52
C LEU A 78 10.30 -43.31 -16.66
N ASP A 79 10.54 -44.45 -17.29
CA ASP A 79 10.79 -45.72 -16.61
C ASP A 79 12.30 -45.99 -16.53
N THR A 80 12.82 -46.19 -15.33
CA THR A 80 14.28 -46.28 -15.09
C THR A 80 14.76 -47.73 -14.92
N PHE A 81 15.87 -48.07 -15.57
CA PHE A 81 16.51 -49.39 -15.52
C PHE A 81 18.02 -49.27 -15.27
N ASP A 82 18.58 -50.15 -14.45
CA ASP A 82 20.00 -50.10 -14.06
C ASP A 82 20.81 -51.22 -14.70
N ASP A 83 21.79 -50.87 -15.54
CA ASP A 83 22.67 -51.83 -16.21
C ASP A 83 24.01 -52.06 -15.49
N LYS A 84 24.30 -51.26 -14.43
CA LYS A 84 25.53 -51.36 -13.62
C LYS A 84 26.83 -51.33 -14.41
N ASN A 85 26.83 -50.72 -15.60
CA ASN A 85 27.96 -50.76 -16.54
C ASN A 85 28.44 -52.20 -16.84
N ASN A 86 27.51 -53.15 -16.91
CA ASN A 86 27.80 -54.55 -17.21
C ASN A 86 27.00 -55.00 -18.47
N PRO A 87 27.68 -55.46 -19.55
CA PRO A 87 27.00 -55.87 -20.78
C PRO A 87 25.98 -57.01 -20.63
N GLU A 88 26.20 -57.95 -19.72
CA GLU A 88 25.26 -59.06 -19.47
C GLU A 88 23.99 -58.56 -18.77
N VAL A 89 24.16 -57.72 -17.75
CA VAL A 89 23.04 -57.07 -17.03
C VAL A 89 22.30 -56.12 -17.97
N ALA A 90 23.01 -55.40 -18.84
CA ALA A 90 22.42 -54.55 -19.87
C ALA A 90 21.48 -55.34 -20.81
N ALA A 91 21.89 -56.53 -21.24
CA ALA A 91 21.07 -57.40 -22.07
C ALA A 91 19.84 -57.95 -21.32
N GLU A 92 19.98 -58.31 -20.04
CA GLU A 92 18.87 -58.74 -19.18
C GLU A 92 17.83 -57.64 -19.00
N GLN A 93 18.26 -56.43 -18.64
CA GLN A 93 17.36 -55.29 -18.48
C GLN A 93 16.73 -54.87 -19.82
N ALA A 94 17.48 -54.92 -20.93
CA ALA A 94 16.92 -54.69 -22.26
C ALA A 94 15.81 -55.68 -22.60
N LEU A 95 15.98 -56.96 -22.23
CA LEU A 95 14.95 -57.99 -22.41
C LEU A 95 13.70 -57.70 -21.57
N LYS A 96 13.90 -57.25 -20.33
CA LYS A 96 12.82 -56.82 -19.44
C LYS A 96 12.03 -55.64 -20.01
N ILE A 97 12.72 -54.64 -20.58
CA ILE A 97 12.08 -53.49 -21.23
C ILE A 97 11.18 -53.94 -22.38
N VAL A 98 11.65 -54.85 -23.23
CA VAL A 98 10.87 -55.26 -24.42
C VAL A 98 9.73 -56.23 -24.10
N GLN A 99 9.83 -57.02 -23.03
CA GLN A 99 8.84 -58.04 -22.65
C GLN A 99 7.80 -57.55 -21.63
N GLU A 100 8.22 -56.79 -20.63
CA GLU A 100 7.38 -56.44 -19.47
C GLU A 100 6.98 -54.96 -19.44
N ASN A 101 7.69 -54.09 -20.17
CA ASN A 101 7.46 -52.65 -20.17
C ASN A 101 6.76 -52.17 -21.46
N ARG A 102 5.99 -51.07 -21.36
CA ARG A 102 5.26 -50.44 -22.46
C ARG A 102 5.98 -49.25 -23.10
N ALA A 103 7.29 -49.12 -22.89
CA ALA A 103 8.09 -48.02 -23.42
C ALA A 103 8.07 -47.99 -24.95
N LEU A 104 7.94 -46.80 -25.50
CA LEU A 104 7.95 -46.56 -26.95
C LEU A 104 9.36 -46.36 -27.52
N ALA A 105 10.29 -45.92 -26.68
CA ALA A 105 11.69 -45.75 -27.02
C ALA A 105 12.55 -45.93 -25.77
N VAL A 106 13.84 -46.21 -25.98
CA VAL A 106 14.83 -46.35 -24.91
C VAL A 106 15.88 -45.25 -25.04
N VAL A 107 16.16 -44.54 -23.95
CA VAL A 107 17.29 -43.62 -23.83
C VAL A 107 18.42 -44.31 -23.10
N GLY A 108 19.59 -44.40 -23.72
CA GLY A 108 20.73 -45.14 -23.21
C GLY A 108 21.24 -46.16 -24.23
N HIS A 109 22.17 -47.04 -23.87
CA HIS A 109 22.90 -47.10 -22.62
C HIS A 109 23.97 -45.99 -22.54
N TYR A 110 24.62 -45.82 -21.37
CA TYR A 110 25.71 -44.85 -21.23
C TYR A 110 27.01 -45.33 -21.90
N TYR A 111 27.40 -46.58 -21.62
CA TYR A 111 28.66 -47.16 -22.11
C TYR A 111 28.47 -47.92 -23.43
N SER A 112 29.48 -47.87 -24.31
CA SER A 112 29.44 -48.49 -25.64
C SER A 112 29.19 -50.00 -25.59
N ASN A 113 29.86 -50.73 -24.69
CA ASN A 113 29.70 -52.19 -24.58
C ASN A 113 28.29 -52.59 -24.12
N CYS A 114 27.69 -51.86 -23.17
CA CYS A 114 26.29 -52.06 -22.76
C CYS A 114 25.33 -51.71 -23.90
N SER A 115 25.60 -50.63 -24.65
CA SER A 115 24.78 -50.19 -25.79
C SER A 115 24.75 -51.25 -26.90
N ILE A 116 25.88 -51.90 -27.20
CA ILE A 116 25.95 -53.00 -28.17
C ILE A 116 25.14 -54.22 -27.68
N ALA A 117 25.30 -54.61 -26.42
CA ALA A 117 24.60 -55.75 -25.84
C ALA A 117 23.08 -55.56 -25.83
N GLY A 118 22.60 -54.43 -25.29
CA GLY A 118 21.18 -54.07 -25.28
C GLY A 118 20.63 -53.79 -26.69
N GLY A 119 21.44 -53.18 -27.56
CA GLY A 119 21.07 -52.85 -28.93
C GLY A 119 20.71 -54.05 -29.79
N ASN A 120 21.39 -55.18 -29.58
CA ASN A 120 21.06 -56.44 -30.25
C ASN A 120 19.66 -56.95 -29.84
N ILE A 121 19.26 -56.74 -28.59
CA ILE A 121 17.91 -57.08 -28.10
C ILE A 121 16.89 -56.11 -28.71
N TYR A 122 17.16 -54.81 -28.68
CA TYR A 122 16.26 -53.79 -29.23
C TYR A 122 16.00 -53.97 -30.73
N LYS A 123 17.05 -54.30 -31.50
CA LYS A 123 16.95 -54.66 -32.92
C LYS A 123 16.07 -55.88 -33.15
N LYS A 124 16.21 -56.92 -32.32
CA LYS A 124 15.44 -58.17 -32.44
C LYS A 124 13.95 -57.98 -32.15
N TYR A 125 13.60 -57.15 -31.17
CA TYR A 125 12.22 -56.97 -30.71
C TYR A 125 11.54 -55.70 -31.28
N GLY A 126 12.29 -54.84 -31.99
CA GLY A 126 11.76 -53.68 -32.69
C GLY A 126 11.35 -52.54 -31.75
N ILE A 127 12.29 -52.06 -30.94
CA ILE A 127 12.14 -50.82 -30.15
C ILE A 127 13.29 -49.86 -30.53
N PRO A 128 13.01 -48.59 -30.85
CA PRO A 128 14.06 -47.63 -31.13
C PRO A 128 14.79 -47.27 -29.84
N ALA A 129 16.12 -47.32 -29.87
CA ALA A 129 17.00 -46.90 -28.79
C ALA A 129 17.87 -45.74 -29.25
N ILE A 130 18.13 -44.78 -28.36
CA ILE A 130 18.95 -43.62 -28.64
C ILE A 130 19.93 -43.40 -27.48
N THR A 131 21.23 -43.45 -27.76
CA THR A 131 22.26 -43.19 -26.73
C THR A 131 22.71 -41.73 -26.75
N PRO A 132 22.75 -41.04 -25.59
CA PRO A 132 23.36 -39.71 -25.47
C PRO A 132 24.86 -39.71 -25.19
N ALA A 133 25.49 -40.87 -24.96
CA ALA A 133 26.90 -40.89 -24.54
C ALA A 133 27.81 -41.87 -25.28
N ALA A 134 27.31 -42.99 -25.77
CA ALA A 134 28.17 -44.01 -26.37
C ALA A 134 28.67 -43.59 -27.76
N THR A 135 29.99 -43.50 -27.92
CA THR A 135 30.65 -42.95 -29.11
C THR A 135 31.24 -44.01 -30.05
N SER A 136 31.27 -45.29 -29.65
CA SER A 136 31.76 -46.37 -30.53
C SER A 136 30.86 -46.57 -31.74
N VAL A 137 31.44 -46.59 -32.94
CA VAL A 137 30.70 -46.78 -34.20
C VAL A 137 29.91 -48.10 -34.21
N ALA A 138 30.38 -49.13 -33.49
CA ALA A 138 29.73 -50.43 -33.39
C ALA A 138 28.32 -50.40 -32.75
N VAL A 139 27.95 -49.32 -32.05
CA VAL A 139 26.62 -49.18 -31.42
C VAL A 139 25.50 -49.09 -32.46
N THR A 140 25.71 -48.31 -33.52
CA THR A 140 24.72 -48.00 -34.55
C THR A 140 24.99 -48.74 -35.86
N LYS A 141 26.23 -49.16 -36.09
CA LYS A 141 26.63 -49.93 -37.26
C LYS A 141 25.78 -51.20 -37.41
N ASP A 142 25.23 -51.37 -38.61
CA ASP A 142 24.34 -52.47 -38.97
C ASP A 142 23.11 -52.59 -38.05
N ASN A 143 22.68 -51.52 -37.37
CA ASN A 143 21.55 -51.52 -36.44
C ASN A 143 20.60 -50.35 -36.66
N GLU A 144 19.65 -50.51 -37.59
CA GLU A 144 18.64 -49.49 -37.93
C GLU A 144 17.68 -49.09 -36.78
N TRP A 145 17.72 -49.79 -35.63
CA TRP A 145 16.91 -49.50 -34.45
C TRP A 145 17.68 -48.70 -33.40
N TYR A 146 18.95 -48.38 -33.63
CA TYR A 146 19.79 -47.68 -32.69
C TYR A 146 20.31 -46.38 -33.28
N PHE A 147 20.11 -45.29 -32.55
CA PHE A 147 20.57 -43.95 -32.91
C PHE A 147 21.49 -43.41 -31.80
N ARG A 148 22.24 -42.35 -32.09
CA ARG A 148 22.96 -41.59 -31.06
C ARG A 148 22.81 -40.10 -31.27
N THR A 149 22.73 -39.33 -30.19
CA THR A 149 22.70 -37.85 -30.24
C THR A 149 24.06 -37.20 -30.01
N VAL A 150 25.09 -37.98 -29.72
CA VAL A 150 26.49 -37.55 -29.57
C VAL A 150 27.32 -37.94 -30.79
N PHE A 151 28.45 -37.26 -31.03
CA PHE A 151 29.39 -37.65 -32.09
C PHE A 151 29.97 -39.07 -31.87
N ASN A 152 30.52 -39.67 -32.92
CA ASN A 152 31.19 -40.96 -32.87
C ASN A 152 32.73 -40.85 -32.78
N ASP A 153 33.38 -41.96 -32.45
CA ASP A 153 34.85 -42.05 -32.28
C ASP A 153 35.62 -41.79 -33.58
N ASN A 154 35.00 -42.05 -34.74
CA ASN A 154 35.62 -41.75 -36.03
C ASN A 154 35.81 -40.23 -36.20
N LEU A 155 34.73 -39.47 -35.99
CA LEU A 155 34.79 -38.01 -36.03
C LEU A 155 35.75 -37.45 -34.97
N GLN A 156 35.72 -37.98 -33.74
CA GLN A 156 36.60 -37.54 -32.66
C GLN A 156 38.10 -37.78 -32.97
N GLY A 157 38.47 -38.97 -33.41
CA GLY A 157 39.87 -39.31 -33.70
C GLY A 157 40.45 -38.41 -34.80
N ARG A 158 39.69 -38.21 -35.88
CA ARG A 158 40.04 -37.30 -36.97
C ARG A 158 40.15 -35.85 -36.52
N PHE A 159 39.20 -35.41 -35.68
CA PHE A 159 39.18 -34.07 -35.12
C PHE A 159 40.43 -33.78 -34.28
N ILE A 160 40.81 -34.69 -33.38
CA ILE A 160 41.98 -34.50 -32.50
C ILE A 160 43.27 -34.42 -33.34
N ALA A 161 43.44 -35.28 -34.35
CA ALA A 161 44.60 -35.24 -35.24
C ALA A 161 44.70 -33.92 -36.02
N ASN A 162 43.58 -33.48 -36.62
CA ASN A 162 43.52 -32.19 -37.32
C ASN A 162 43.75 -31.01 -36.36
N TYR A 163 43.21 -31.05 -35.14
CA TYR A 163 43.39 -30.00 -34.15
C TYR A 163 44.86 -29.89 -33.71
N LEU A 164 45.55 -31.01 -33.46
CA LEU A 164 46.99 -31.01 -33.15
C LEU A 164 47.82 -30.37 -34.27
N LYS A 165 47.59 -30.77 -35.52
CA LYS A 165 48.40 -30.31 -36.67
C LYS A 165 48.06 -28.87 -37.09
N LYS A 166 46.78 -28.55 -37.23
CA LYS A 166 46.31 -27.29 -37.85
C LYS A 166 46.04 -26.16 -36.86
N VAL A 167 45.71 -26.48 -35.60
CA VAL A 167 45.38 -25.47 -34.57
C VAL A 167 46.49 -25.33 -33.54
N LEU A 168 47.06 -26.44 -33.06
CA LEU A 168 48.18 -26.40 -32.12
C LEU A 168 49.55 -26.39 -32.82
N HIS A 169 49.59 -26.45 -34.15
CA HIS A 169 50.80 -26.40 -34.97
C HIS A 169 51.87 -27.43 -34.56
N GLN A 170 51.44 -28.62 -34.14
CA GLN A 170 52.33 -29.70 -33.70
C GLN A 170 52.76 -30.58 -34.87
N ASN A 171 54.03 -30.97 -34.87
CA ASN A 171 54.60 -31.82 -35.92
C ASN A 171 54.87 -33.26 -35.47
N SER A 172 54.89 -33.53 -34.16
CA SER A 172 55.11 -34.86 -33.60
C SER A 172 54.15 -35.18 -32.44
N VAL A 173 53.78 -36.46 -32.32
CA VAL A 173 52.88 -36.97 -31.29
C VAL A 173 53.27 -38.37 -30.84
N ILE A 174 53.09 -38.65 -29.55
CA ILE A 174 53.15 -39.98 -28.94
C ILE A 174 51.73 -40.47 -28.73
N VAL A 175 51.42 -41.69 -29.15
CA VAL A 175 50.10 -42.31 -28.97
C VAL A 175 50.20 -43.40 -27.92
N ILE A 176 49.42 -43.27 -26.84
CA ILE A 176 49.27 -44.29 -25.81
C ILE A 176 47.80 -44.73 -25.81
N HIS A 177 47.54 -46.03 -25.89
CA HIS A 177 46.16 -46.53 -25.88
C HIS A 177 46.00 -47.80 -25.06
N GLU A 178 44.79 -48.02 -24.56
CA GLU A 178 44.41 -49.29 -23.95
C GLU A 178 44.14 -50.37 -25.02
N ASP A 179 44.35 -51.63 -24.66
CA ASP A 179 43.91 -52.80 -25.43
C ASP A 179 42.42 -53.11 -25.20
N GLY A 180 41.59 -52.12 -25.48
CA GLY A 180 40.13 -52.23 -25.43
C GLY A 180 39.53 -51.90 -26.79
N THR A 181 38.31 -52.40 -27.06
CA THR A 181 37.53 -52.12 -28.28
C THR A 181 37.39 -50.63 -28.57
N TYR A 182 37.24 -49.81 -27.52
CA TYR A 182 37.15 -48.36 -27.63
C TYR A 182 38.51 -47.70 -27.89
N GLY A 183 39.48 -47.84 -26.97
CA GLY A 183 40.75 -47.13 -27.06
C GLY A 183 41.60 -47.49 -28.28
N SER A 184 41.62 -48.78 -28.66
CA SER A 184 42.36 -49.23 -29.85
C SER A 184 41.73 -48.74 -31.15
N TYR A 185 40.40 -48.70 -31.24
CA TYR A 185 39.71 -48.17 -32.42
C TYR A 185 40.00 -46.68 -32.61
N LEU A 186 39.84 -45.89 -31.54
CA LEU A 186 40.11 -44.45 -31.57
C LEU A 186 41.57 -44.15 -31.91
N ALA A 187 42.52 -44.90 -31.34
CA ALA A 187 43.94 -44.76 -31.64
C ALA A 187 44.26 -45.03 -33.12
N ASN A 188 43.66 -46.07 -33.71
CA ASN A 188 43.87 -46.38 -35.13
C ASN A 188 43.33 -45.27 -36.05
N ILE A 189 42.11 -44.76 -35.80
CA ILE A 189 41.58 -43.62 -36.58
C ILE A 189 42.48 -42.39 -36.47
N PHE A 190 42.97 -42.10 -35.27
CA PHE A 190 43.91 -41.01 -35.06
C PHE A 190 45.20 -41.23 -35.86
N LEU A 191 45.78 -42.43 -35.81
CA LEU A 191 47.03 -42.76 -36.51
C LEU A 191 46.87 -42.67 -38.04
N ASP A 192 45.77 -43.17 -38.59
CA ASP A 192 45.48 -43.09 -40.03
C ASP A 192 45.35 -41.63 -40.47
N THR A 193 44.66 -40.81 -39.67
CA THR A 193 44.52 -39.37 -39.95
C THR A 193 45.84 -38.63 -39.80
N ALA A 194 46.63 -38.95 -38.76
CA ALA A 194 47.94 -38.38 -38.51
C ALA A 194 48.91 -38.65 -39.67
N HIS A 195 48.88 -39.87 -40.22
CA HIS A 195 49.63 -40.23 -41.41
C HIS A 195 49.24 -39.36 -42.62
N ASN A 196 47.94 -39.20 -42.88
CA ASN A 196 47.43 -38.36 -43.98
C ASN A 196 47.80 -36.87 -43.82
N LEU A 197 47.98 -36.40 -42.59
CA LEU A 197 48.35 -35.03 -42.25
C LEU A 197 49.87 -34.79 -42.19
N ASN A 198 50.69 -35.83 -42.41
CA ASN A 198 52.14 -35.80 -42.18
C ASN A 198 52.49 -35.33 -40.75
N LEU A 199 51.83 -35.94 -39.75
CA LEU A 199 52.14 -35.79 -38.33
C LEU A 199 53.02 -36.97 -37.89
N GLU A 200 54.23 -36.68 -37.41
CA GLU A 200 55.22 -37.69 -37.02
C GLU A 200 54.77 -38.44 -35.75
N ILE A 201 54.83 -39.78 -35.76
CA ILE A 201 54.53 -40.60 -34.59
C ILE A 201 55.83 -40.93 -33.85
N ALA A 202 56.16 -40.12 -32.83
CA ALA A 202 57.38 -40.26 -32.03
C ALA A 202 57.39 -41.53 -31.15
N GLY A 203 56.22 -42.09 -30.86
CA GLY A 203 56.09 -43.35 -30.14
C GLY A 203 54.65 -43.87 -30.15
N ARG A 204 54.50 -45.20 -30.18
CA ARG A 204 53.21 -45.88 -30.07
C ARG A 204 53.29 -46.92 -28.96
N TYR A 205 52.43 -46.79 -27.96
CA TYR A 205 52.42 -47.64 -26.78
C TYR A 205 51.02 -48.19 -26.51
N GLN A 206 50.97 -49.44 -26.08
CA GLN A 206 49.74 -50.15 -25.73
C GLN A 206 49.86 -50.78 -24.34
N PHE A 207 48.76 -50.80 -23.59
CA PHE A 207 48.67 -51.48 -22.29
C PHE A 207 47.33 -52.23 -22.13
N GLU A 208 47.35 -53.35 -21.42
CA GLU A 208 46.18 -54.21 -21.19
C GLU A 208 45.47 -53.88 -19.87
N VAL A 209 44.14 -53.70 -19.93
CA VAL A 209 43.32 -53.19 -18.81
C VAL A 209 43.28 -54.14 -17.60
N ASN A 210 43.30 -55.45 -17.83
CA ASN A 210 43.12 -56.50 -16.81
C ASN A 210 44.38 -57.34 -16.52
N ASN A 211 45.56 -56.80 -16.81
CA ASN A 211 46.82 -57.51 -16.62
C ASN A 211 47.41 -57.28 -15.21
N GLN A 212 47.85 -58.33 -14.52
CA GLN A 212 48.50 -58.23 -13.20
C GLN A 212 49.79 -57.39 -13.26
N ASN A 213 50.48 -57.36 -14.41
CA ASN A 213 51.69 -56.58 -14.65
C ASN A 213 51.43 -55.18 -15.21
N LEU A 214 50.19 -54.70 -15.22
CA LEU A 214 49.83 -53.38 -15.77
C LEU A 214 50.71 -52.25 -15.20
N ASN A 215 50.96 -52.23 -13.89
CA ASN A 215 51.79 -51.19 -13.27
C ASN A 215 53.22 -51.15 -13.83
N ALA A 216 53.88 -52.31 -13.95
CA ALA A 216 55.23 -52.39 -14.52
C ALA A 216 55.25 -51.96 -16.00
N ARG A 217 54.22 -52.33 -16.77
CA ARG A 217 54.08 -51.90 -18.16
C ARG A 217 53.89 -50.39 -18.29
N LEU A 218 53.07 -49.77 -17.44
CA LEU A 218 52.89 -48.31 -17.44
C LEU A 218 54.20 -47.59 -17.07
N GLU A 219 54.98 -48.12 -16.12
CA GLU A 219 56.30 -47.57 -15.74
C GLU A 219 57.30 -47.64 -16.90
N GLU A 220 57.33 -48.75 -17.64
CA GLU A 220 58.14 -48.89 -18.86
C GLU A 220 57.75 -47.84 -19.91
N ILE A 221 56.45 -47.67 -20.17
CA ILE A 221 55.95 -46.66 -21.13
C ILE A 221 56.39 -45.25 -20.72
N VAL A 222 56.26 -44.89 -19.44
CA VAL A 222 56.63 -43.56 -18.93
C VAL A 222 58.14 -43.33 -19.04
N ALA A 223 58.98 -44.34 -18.76
CA ALA A 223 60.42 -44.25 -18.92
C ALA A 223 60.83 -44.05 -20.40
N ASP A 224 60.15 -44.74 -21.32
CA ASP A 224 60.35 -44.59 -22.76
C ASP A 224 59.92 -43.20 -23.27
N VAL A 225 58.77 -42.69 -22.82
CA VAL A 225 58.30 -41.32 -23.13
C VAL A 225 59.32 -40.28 -22.66
N LYS A 226 59.88 -40.45 -21.46
CA LYS A 226 60.87 -39.54 -20.86
C LYS A 226 62.16 -39.45 -21.68
N THR A 227 62.54 -40.52 -22.39
CA THR A 227 63.80 -40.60 -23.15
C THR A 227 63.64 -40.28 -24.63
N LYS A 228 62.50 -40.65 -25.25
CA LYS A 228 62.34 -40.66 -26.72
C LYS A 228 61.55 -39.49 -27.30
N GLY A 229 60.88 -38.67 -26.49
CA GLY A 229 59.99 -37.66 -27.07
C GLY A 229 59.64 -36.50 -26.16
N SER A 230 60.62 -35.88 -25.49
CA SER A 230 60.42 -34.75 -24.57
C SER A 230 59.63 -33.56 -25.15
N ASP A 231 59.66 -33.36 -26.47
CA ASP A 231 59.03 -32.22 -27.16
C ASP A 231 57.71 -32.58 -27.86
N SER A 232 57.28 -33.85 -27.83
CA SER A 232 56.06 -34.31 -28.52
C SER A 232 54.80 -34.12 -27.68
N PHE A 233 53.64 -33.93 -28.32
CA PHE A 233 52.37 -34.09 -27.60
C PHE A 233 52.10 -35.55 -27.28
N ILE A 234 51.35 -35.83 -26.22
CA ILE A 234 50.90 -37.19 -25.89
C ILE A 234 49.39 -37.27 -26.10
N PHE A 235 48.96 -38.12 -27.02
CA PHE A 235 47.55 -38.51 -27.16
C PHE A 235 47.29 -39.81 -26.39
N ILE A 236 46.37 -39.76 -25.43
CA ILE A 236 45.98 -40.93 -24.63
C ILE A 236 44.57 -41.37 -25.01
N ALA A 237 44.44 -42.49 -25.72
CA ALA A 237 43.17 -43.10 -26.09
C ALA A 237 42.78 -44.21 -25.10
N ALA A 238 42.08 -43.86 -24.03
CA ALA A 238 41.65 -44.78 -22.98
C ALA A 238 40.28 -44.39 -22.41
N GLN A 239 39.67 -45.31 -21.66
CA GLN A 239 38.51 -45.01 -20.81
C GLN A 239 38.94 -44.24 -19.55
N ALA A 240 37.98 -43.64 -18.83
CA ALA A 240 38.25 -42.78 -17.67
C ALA A 240 39.14 -43.46 -16.61
N LYS A 241 38.80 -44.70 -16.21
CA LYS A 241 39.50 -45.46 -15.16
C LYS A 241 40.93 -45.86 -15.55
N GLU A 242 41.16 -46.14 -16.82
CA GLU A 242 42.45 -46.54 -17.36
C GLU A 242 43.33 -45.30 -17.60
N GLY A 243 42.71 -44.23 -18.11
CA GLY A 243 43.31 -42.93 -18.32
C GLY A 243 43.87 -42.30 -17.03
N THR A 244 43.16 -42.43 -15.90
CA THR A 244 43.67 -41.92 -14.60
C THR A 244 44.98 -42.58 -14.20
N LYS A 245 45.12 -43.89 -14.42
CA LYS A 245 46.34 -44.64 -14.05
C LYS A 245 47.56 -44.15 -14.82
N ILE A 246 47.47 -43.99 -16.14
CA ILE A 246 48.61 -43.54 -16.96
C ILE A 246 48.93 -42.05 -16.71
N ILE A 247 47.92 -41.19 -16.60
CA ILE A 247 48.12 -39.75 -16.35
C ILE A 247 48.78 -39.51 -14.99
N LYS A 248 48.36 -40.26 -13.97
CA LYS A 248 48.98 -40.23 -12.64
C LYS A 248 50.48 -40.49 -12.74
N ARG A 249 50.88 -41.57 -13.43
CA ARG A 249 52.30 -41.94 -13.59
C ARG A 249 53.09 -40.91 -14.39
N LEU A 250 52.54 -40.39 -15.48
CA LEU A 250 53.19 -39.34 -16.27
C LEU A 250 53.48 -38.09 -15.42
N LYS A 251 52.50 -37.66 -14.61
CA LYS A 251 52.65 -36.47 -13.77
C LYS A 251 53.53 -36.72 -12.55
N ASP A 252 53.45 -37.90 -11.94
CA ASP A 252 54.32 -38.30 -10.83
C ASP A 252 55.80 -38.30 -11.21
N GLU A 253 56.12 -38.73 -12.43
CA GLU A 253 57.47 -38.74 -13.01
C GLU A 253 57.88 -37.38 -13.62
N ASN A 254 57.05 -36.34 -13.44
CA ASN A 254 57.28 -34.97 -13.89
C ASN A 254 57.50 -34.85 -15.41
N ILE A 255 56.81 -35.68 -16.19
CA ILE A 255 56.79 -35.59 -17.66
C ILE A 255 56.20 -34.24 -18.07
N LYS A 256 56.97 -33.43 -18.81
CA LYS A 256 56.60 -32.05 -19.20
C LYS A 256 55.75 -31.97 -20.47
N ASN A 257 55.64 -33.06 -21.20
CA ASN A 257 54.84 -33.14 -22.42
C ASN A 257 53.40 -32.71 -22.18
N ARG A 258 52.84 -32.02 -23.17
CA ARG A 258 51.42 -31.66 -23.18
C ARG A 258 50.60 -32.87 -23.57
N VAL A 259 49.48 -33.08 -22.88
CA VAL A 259 48.61 -34.25 -23.06
C VAL A 259 47.31 -33.80 -23.69
N ILE A 260 46.81 -34.58 -24.64
CA ILE A 260 45.48 -34.47 -25.22
C ILE A 260 44.72 -35.78 -25.05
N VAL A 261 43.45 -35.70 -24.66
CA VAL A 261 42.63 -36.88 -24.30
C VAL A 261 41.23 -36.81 -24.92
N PRO A 262 40.56 -37.96 -25.12
CA PRO A 262 39.21 -38.01 -25.68
C PRO A 262 38.13 -37.72 -24.63
N ALA A 263 36.90 -37.55 -25.12
CA ALA A 263 35.71 -37.24 -24.33
C ALA A 263 35.31 -38.31 -23.29
N ALA A 264 35.89 -39.51 -23.34
CA ALA A 264 35.72 -40.50 -22.27
C ALA A 264 36.29 -40.00 -20.93
N LEU A 265 37.36 -39.19 -20.96
CA LEU A 265 37.97 -38.60 -19.78
C LEU A 265 37.26 -37.30 -19.34
N ALA A 266 36.26 -36.83 -20.09
CA ALA A 266 35.44 -35.67 -19.73
C ALA A 266 34.27 -36.12 -18.83
N SER A 267 34.58 -36.95 -17.84
CA SER A 267 33.62 -37.60 -16.95
C SER A 267 33.98 -37.35 -15.49
N LYS A 268 32.97 -37.40 -14.63
CA LYS A 268 33.14 -37.27 -13.17
C LYS A 268 34.08 -38.35 -12.61
N THR A 269 33.96 -39.58 -13.11
CA THR A 269 34.85 -40.70 -12.77
C THR A 269 36.33 -40.38 -13.00
N PHE A 270 36.68 -39.63 -14.06
CA PHE A 270 38.07 -39.24 -14.31
C PHE A 270 38.59 -38.24 -13.26
N GLN A 271 37.81 -37.20 -12.94
CA GLN A 271 38.18 -36.20 -11.94
C GLN A 271 38.28 -36.80 -10.53
N GLU A 272 37.31 -37.64 -10.15
CA GLU A 272 37.29 -38.29 -8.83
C GLU A 272 38.44 -39.28 -8.64
N GLY A 273 38.98 -39.85 -9.72
CA GLY A 273 40.10 -40.78 -9.67
C GLY A 273 41.39 -40.21 -9.10
N PHE A 274 41.52 -38.89 -8.98
CA PHE A 274 42.68 -38.22 -8.37
C PHE A 274 42.39 -37.64 -6.98
N LYS A 275 41.11 -37.47 -6.63
CA LYS A 275 40.66 -36.68 -5.47
C LYS A 275 41.22 -37.17 -4.13
N ASP A 276 41.47 -38.46 -4.00
CA ASP A 276 42.00 -39.06 -2.77
C ASP A 276 43.52 -38.92 -2.62
N ASP A 277 44.23 -38.57 -3.69
CA ASP A 277 45.69 -38.45 -3.71
C ASP A 277 46.19 -37.22 -2.95
N SER A 278 47.30 -37.36 -2.24
CA SER A 278 47.86 -36.27 -1.42
C SER A 278 48.36 -35.10 -2.25
N LYS A 279 48.86 -35.33 -3.48
CA LYS A 279 49.35 -34.24 -4.35
C LYS A 279 48.20 -33.41 -4.90
N GLU A 280 47.09 -34.05 -5.27
CA GLU A 280 45.88 -33.36 -5.72
C GLU A 280 45.24 -32.56 -4.57
N LYS A 281 45.20 -33.11 -3.35
CA LYS A 281 44.70 -32.39 -2.17
C LYS A 281 45.54 -31.17 -1.79
N LEU A 282 46.86 -31.23 -1.98
CA LEU A 282 47.78 -30.12 -1.68
C LEU A 282 47.77 -29.05 -2.77
N ASN A 283 47.67 -29.47 -4.03
CA ASN A 283 47.65 -28.60 -5.19
C ASN A 283 46.54 -29.08 -6.15
N PRO A 284 45.29 -28.59 -5.97
CA PRO A 284 44.17 -28.96 -6.83
C PRO A 284 44.49 -28.74 -8.31
N GLY A 285 44.24 -29.74 -9.15
CA GLY A 285 44.62 -29.73 -10.56
C GLY A 285 46.04 -30.26 -10.84
N PHE A 286 46.79 -30.76 -9.86
CA PHE A 286 48.14 -31.30 -10.06
C PHE A 286 48.20 -32.33 -11.20
N TYR A 287 47.25 -33.26 -11.25
CA TYR A 287 47.21 -34.29 -12.29
C TYR A 287 46.53 -33.84 -13.57
N THR A 288 45.57 -32.93 -13.51
CA THR A 288 44.68 -32.62 -14.63
C THR A 288 45.04 -31.33 -15.37
N ASP A 289 45.64 -30.35 -14.71
CA ASP A 289 45.87 -29.03 -15.31
C ASP A 289 46.77 -29.08 -16.54
N GLY A 290 46.35 -28.32 -17.56
CA GLY A 290 47.00 -28.23 -18.86
C GLY A 290 46.69 -29.36 -19.82
N ILE A 291 45.90 -30.38 -19.41
CA ILE A 291 45.44 -31.43 -20.31
C ILE A 291 44.38 -30.87 -21.27
N TYR A 292 44.60 -31.05 -22.57
CA TYR A 292 43.62 -30.76 -23.62
C TYR A 292 42.63 -31.90 -23.71
N ILE A 293 41.35 -31.60 -23.88
CA ILE A 293 40.31 -32.63 -23.90
C ILE A 293 39.25 -32.33 -24.94
N SER A 294 38.96 -33.30 -25.81
CA SER A 294 37.75 -33.20 -26.63
C SER A 294 36.53 -33.43 -25.74
N ALA A 295 35.48 -32.63 -25.87
CA ALA A 295 34.25 -32.75 -25.10
C ALA A 295 33.02 -32.65 -26.02
N PRO A 296 31.90 -33.32 -25.68
CA PRO A 296 30.65 -33.21 -26.42
C PRO A 296 30.01 -31.83 -26.25
N LEU A 297 30.23 -31.18 -25.10
CA LEU A 297 29.80 -29.83 -24.82
C LEU A 297 30.79 -29.19 -23.85
N ILE A 298 31.04 -27.89 -24.02
CA ILE A 298 31.63 -27.04 -23.00
C ILE A 298 30.66 -25.88 -22.83
N PHE A 299 30.13 -25.72 -21.62
CA PHE A 299 29.05 -24.77 -21.38
C PHE A 299 29.45 -23.34 -21.70
N ASP A 300 30.71 -22.94 -21.54
CA ASP A 300 31.15 -21.57 -21.84
C ASP A 300 31.02 -21.17 -23.33
N THR A 301 31.06 -22.12 -24.27
CA THR A 301 30.94 -21.88 -25.72
C THR A 301 29.61 -22.36 -26.30
N ALA A 302 28.70 -22.86 -25.44
CA ALA A 302 27.43 -23.44 -25.84
C ALA A 302 26.41 -22.39 -26.34
N ASN A 303 25.30 -22.85 -26.94
CA ASN A 303 24.22 -21.99 -27.43
C ASN A 303 23.29 -21.52 -26.28
N GLU A 304 22.35 -20.61 -26.59
CA GLU A 304 21.37 -20.08 -25.64
C GLU A 304 20.57 -21.19 -24.92
N LYS A 305 20.10 -22.20 -25.66
CA LYS A 305 19.34 -23.34 -25.11
C LYS A 305 20.16 -24.12 -24.08
N ALA A 306 21.46 -24.33 -24.32
CA ALA A 306 22.35 -24.97 -23.35
C ALA A 306 22.61 -24.12 -22.10
N GLN A 307 22.74 -22.80 -22.22
CA GLN A 307 22.84 -21.92 -21.04
C GLN A 307 21.57 -22.00 -20.20
N GLN A 308 20.41 -21.99 -20.87
CA GLN A 308 19.14 -22.11 -20.21
C GLN A 308 18.99 -23.44 -19.48
N PHE A 309 19.33 -24.54 -20.15
CA PHE A 309 19.38 -25.85 -19.54
C PHE A 309 20.29 -25.85 -18.31
N LYS A 310 21.53 -25.35 -18.42
CA LYS A 310 22.48 -25.31 -17.31
C LYS A 310 21.86 -24.64 -16.09
N LYS A 311 21.25 -23.47 -16.27
CA LYS A 311 20.59 -22.72 -15.20
C LYS A 311 19.44 -23.52 -14.56
N ASP A 312 18.55 -24.09 -15.36
CA ASP A 312 17.37 -24.82 -14.86
C ASP A 312 17.79 -26.12 -14.15
N PHE A 313 18.80 -26.79 -14.68
CA PHE A 313 19.39 -28.00 -14.13
C PHE A 313 20.11 -27.72 -12.80
N GLU A 314 20.93 -26.66 -12.73
CA GLU A 314 21.55 -26.18 -11.49
C GLU A 314 20.50 -25.79 -10.44
N GLY A 315 19.49 -25.03 -10.83
CA GLY A 315 18.44 -24.58 -9.91
C GLY A 315 17.65 -25.74 -9.29
N ARG A 316 17.49 -26.85 -10.02
CA ARG A 316 16.74 -28.01 -9.57
C ARG A 316 17.57 -29.03 -8.81
N TYR A 317 18.78 -29.33 -9.29
CA TYR A 317 19.59 -30.45 -8.80
C TYR A 317 20.85 -30.02 -8.05
N GLY A 318 21.26 -28.75 -8.12
CA GLY A 318 22.49 -28.24 -7.49
C GLY A 318 23.77 -28.76 -8.13
N GLU A 319 23.68 -29.40 -9.30
CA GLU A 319 24.79 -29.95 -10.09
C GLU A 319 24.75 -29.25 -11.45
N GLY A 320 25.81 -28.53 -11.87
CA GLY A 320 25.77 -27.65 -13.06
C GLY A 320 26.81 -27.90 -14.14
N ASP A 321 27.81 -28.70 -13.83
CA ASP A 321 28.96 -28.94 -14.72
C ASP A 321 28.86 -30.29 -15.45
N ASP A 322 27.70 -30.96 -15.39
CA ASP A 322 27.46 -32.20 -16.14
C ASP A 322 27.24 -31.91 -17.63
N ILE A 323 28.23 -32.27 -18.45
CA ILE A 323 28.23 -32.04 -19.89
C ILE A 323 27.45 -33.09 -20.70
N ARG A 324 26.96 -34.17 -20.06
CA ARG A 324 26.22 -35.27 -20.70
C ARG A 324 24.71 -35.19 -20.47
N ALA A 325 24.28 -34.61 -19.35
CA ALA A 325 22.86 -34.35 -19.08
C ALA A 325 22.13 -33.55 -20.19
N PRO A 326 22.74 -32.53 -20.84
CA PRO A 326 22.13 -31.83 -21.98
C PRO A 326 21.82 -32.76 -23.16
N PHE A 327 22.69 -33.75 -23.44
CA PHE A 327 22.45 -34.73 -24.51
C PHE A 327 21.29 -35.66 -24.16
N ALA A 328 21.14 -36.04 -22.90
CA ALA A 328 20.00 -36.83 -22.45
C ALA A 328 18.69 -36.04 -22.56
N TYR A 329 18.72 -34.74 -22.20
CA TYR A 329 17.63 -33.78 -22.41
C TYR A 329 17.22 -33.70 -23.89
N ASP A 330 18.19 -33.47 -24.78
CA ASP A 330 17.94 -33.41 -26.23
C ASP A 330 17.45 -34.74 -26.81
N THR A 331 17.92 -35.87 -26.28
CA THR A 331 17.46 -37.19 -26.69
C THR A 331 15.98 -37.40 -26.36
N ALA A 332 15.56 -36.99 -25.16
CA ALA A 332 14.15 -37.00 -24.78
C ALA A 332 13.32 -36.07 -25.66
N MET A 333 13.85 -34.89 -25.98
CA MET A 333 13.24 -33.93 -26.90
C MET A 333 12.99 -34.54 -28.27
N VAL A 334 14.00 -35.17 -28.87
CA VAL A 334 13.89 -35.80 -30.18
C VAL A 334 12.86 -36.95 -30.18
N ILE A 335 12.82 -37.75 -29.11
CA ILE A 335 11.82 -38.83 -28.97
C ILE A 335 10.41 -38.25 -28.84
N VAL A 336 10.23 -37.25 -27.99
CA VAL A 336 8.92 -36.60 -27.80
C VAL A 336 8.44 -35.93 -29.08
N GLU A 337 9.33 -35.30 -29.84
CA GLU A 337 8.99 -34.71 -31.13
C GLU A 337 8.57 -35.77 -32.16
N ALA A 338 9.25 -36.93 -32.15
CA ALA A 338 8.84 -38.09 -32.95
C ALA A 338 7.46 -38.63 -32.55
N ILE A 339 7.14 -38.63 -31.26
CA ILE A 339 5.83 -39.05 -30.75
C ILE A 339 4.73 -38.05 -31.14
N LYS A 340 5.00 -36.75 -31.01
CA LYS A 340 4.08 -35.66 -31.38
C LYS A 340 3.71 -35.70 -32.85
N ASN A 341 4.72 -35.78 -33.73
CA ASN A 341 4.52 -35.71 -35.19
C ASN A 341 4.22 -37.08 -35.83
N GLY A 342 4.47 -38.18 -35.13
CA GLY A 342 4.32 -39.54 -35.66
C GLY A 342 2.90 -40.13 -35.57
N GLY A 343 1.92 -39.39 -35.01
CA GLY A 343 0.56 -39.91 -34.80
C GLY A 343 0.53 -41.12 -33.85
N ILE A 344 1.34 -41.06 -32.79
CA ILE A 344 1.60 -42.18 -31.88
C ILE A 344 0.52 -42.26 -30.79
N SER A 345 -0.04 -43.46 -30.60
CA SER A 345 -1.12 -43.68 -29.62
C SER A 345 -0.61 -44.11 -28.25
N GLY A 346 0.48 -44.89 -28.17
CA GLY A 346 1.14 -45.26 -26.91
C GLY A 346 0.40 -46.29 -26.07
N ILE A 347 -0.57 -47.01 -26.64
CA ILE A 347 -1.34 -48.05 -25.95
C ILE A 347 -0.73 -49.46 -26.19
N PRO A 348 -0.90 -50.42 -25.27
CA PRO A 348 -0.30 -51.75 -25.37
C PRO A 348 -0.54 -52.47 -26.71
N GLN A 349 -1.72 -52.28 -27.32
CA GLN A 349 -2.10 -52.96 -28.57
C GLN A 349 -1.33 -52.44 -29.80
N THR A 350 -0.85 -51.19 -29.79
CA THR A 350 -0.22 -50.54 -30.94
C THR A 350 1.30 -50.39 -30.78
N LEU A 351 1.87 -50.78 -29.64
CA LEU A 351 3.27 -50.54 -29.29
C LEU A 351 4.26 -50.88 -30.41
N ARG A 352 4.07 -52.02 -31.10
CA ARG A 352 4.98 -52.43 -32.17
C ARG A 352 4.92 -51.50 -33.39
N GLU A 353 3.73 -51.05 -33.75
CA GLU A 353 3.54 -50.11 -34.87
C GLU A 353 4.03 -48.70 -34.47
N ASP A 354 3.71 -48.27 -33.25
CA ASP A 354 4.13 -46.99 -32.70
C ASP A 354 5.67 -46.88 -32.60
N ARG A 355 6.35 -47.93 -32.11
CA ARG A 355 7.82 -48.03 -32.09
C ARG A 355 8.43 -47.92 -33.48
N LYS A 356 7.82 -48.57 -34.48
CA LYS A 356 8.27 -48.49 -35.88
C LYS A 356 8.11 -47.07 -36.43
N LYS A 357 6.97 -46.42 -36.18
CA LYS A 357 6.73 -45.03 -36.62
C LYS A 357 7.76 -44.06 -36.03
N ILE A 358 8.14 -44.24 -34.75
CA ILE A 358 9.21 -43.45 -34.12
C ILE A 358 10.54 -43.70 -34.83
N LYS A 359 10.95 -44.96 -35.03
CA LYS A 359 12.17 -45.31 -35.77
C LYS A 359 12.20 -44.68 -37.17
N ASP A 360 11.10 -44.79 -37.92
CA ASP A 360 11.00 -44.25 -39.28
C ASP A 360 11.00 -42.71 -39.29
N TYR A 361 10.47 -42.06 -38.25
CA TYR A 361 10.56 -40.61 -38.09
C TYR A 361 12.01 -40.17 -37.82
N LEU A 362 12.72 -40.84 -36.90
CA LEU A 362 14.13 -40.55 -36.61
C LEU A 362 15.01 -40.69 -37.86
N ALA A 363 14.81 -41.75 -38.64
CA ALA A 363 15.55 -41.98 -39.89
C ALA A 363 15.23 -40.95 -41.00
N LYS A 364 14.08 -40.26 -40.94
CA LYS A 364 13.74 -39.18 -41.89
C LYS A 364 14.45 -37.87 -41.59
N ILE A 365 14.79 -37.61 -40.33
CA ILE A 365 15.54 -36.42 -39.91
C ILE A 365 17.01 -36.63 -40.26
N ASN A 366 17.34 -36.56 -41.55
CA ASN A 366 18.65 -36.97 -42.06
C ASN A 366 19.54 -35.83 -42.59
N ASN A 367 19.05 -34.61 -42.51
CA ASN A 367 19.78 -33.43 -42.97
C ASN A 367 19.50 -32.25 -42.04
N ILE A 368 20.33 -31.22 -42.14
CA ILE A 368 20.23 -30.04 -41.28
C ILE A 368 18.92 -29.24 -41.47
N GLY A 369 18.26 -29.35 -42.63
CA GLY A 369 16.99 -28.66 -42.92
C GLY A 369 15.81 -29.23 -42.14
N ASP A 370 15.83 -30.53 -41.85
CA ASP A 370 14.81 -31.23 -41.06
C ASP A 370 15.21 -31.38 -39.58
N ALA A 371 16.39 -30.88 -39.20
CA ALA A 371 16.99 -31.11 -37.89
C ALA A 371 16.24 -30.42 -36.74
N ILE A 372 16.21 -31.10 -35.59
CA ILE A 372 15.60 -30.56 -34.37
C ILE A 372 16.68 -29.84 -33.56
N GLU A 373 16.58 -28.52 -33.43
CA GLU A 373 17.52 -27.73 -32.64
C GLU A 373 17.27 -27.86 -31.14
N GLY A 374 18.23 -28.42 -30.41
CA GLY A 374 18.19 -28.57 -28.95
C GLY A 374 19.28 -27.79 -28.20
N THR A 375 19.48 -28.17 -26.94
CA THR A 375 20.53 -27.64 -26.05
C THR A 375 21.92 -27.97 -26.57
N THR A 376 22.10 -29.12 -27.23
CA THR A 376 23.38 -29.57 -27.79
C THR A 376 23.52 -29.23 -29.27
N GLY A 377 22.75 -28.26 -29.77
CA GLY A 377 22.67 -27.91 -31.18
C GLY A 377 21.69 -28.76 -31.98
N PHE A 378 21.85 -28.82 -33.30
CA PHE A 378 20.94 -29.53 -34.20
C PHE A 378 21.04 -31.05 -34.05
N ASN A 379 19.91 -31.74 -34.02
CA ASN A 379 19.80 -33.19 -33.93
C ASN A 379 19.20 -33.71 -35.23
N TYR A 380 20.02 -34.41 -36.00
CA TYR A 380 19.68 -35.15 -37.22
C TYR A 380 20.68 -36.30 -37.39
N PHE A 381 20.28 -37.37 -38.07
CA PHE A 381 20.99 -38.64 -38.10
C PHE A 381 21.39 -39.02 -39.51
N ASP A 382 22.59 -39.56 -39.69
CA ASP A 382 22.98 -40.14 -40.98
C ASP A 382 22.28 -41.50 -41.23
N GLU A 383 22.63 -42.16 -42.33
CA GLU A 383 22.07 -43.46 -42.72
C GLU A 383 22.32 -44.57 -41.69
N ASN A 384 23.34 -44.42 -40.84
CA ASN A 384 23.65 -45.38 -39.77
C ASN A 384 22.94 -45.02 -38.46
N GLY A 385 22.29 -43.87 -38.34
CA GLY A 385 21.70 -43.39 -37.09
C GLY A 385 22.67 -42.54 -36.24
N ASP A 386 23.78 -42.06 -36.82
CA ASP A 386 24.75 -41.22 -36.12
C ASP A 386 24.42 -39.73 -36.23
N ALA A 387 24.38 -39.03 -35.10
CA ALA A 387 24.22 -37.59 -35.10
C ALA A 387 25.50 -36.86 -35.54
N GLN A 388 25.32 -35.90 -36.45
CA GLN A 388 26.40 -35.04 -36.96
C GLN A 388 26.63 -33.85 -36.02
N LYS A 389 27.21 -34.13 -34.84
CA LYS A 389 27.51 -33.13 -33.80
C LYS A 389 28.95 -32.63 -33.88
N PRO A 390 29.20 -31.34 -33.62
CA PRO A 390 30.56 -30.83 -33.52
C PRO A 390 31.28 -31.38 -32.28
N VAL A 391 32.61 -31.49 -32.36
CA VAL A 391 33.48 -31.81 -31.23
C VAL A 391 34.01 -30.49 -30.66
N ALA A 392 33.81 -30.25 -29.36
CA ALA A 392 34.41 -29.10 -28.68
C ALA A 392 35.79 -29.47 -28.11
N MET A 393 36.69 -28.50 -27.96
CA MET A 393 38.01 -28.69 -27.36
C MET A 393 38.14 -27.87 -26.08
N GLY A 394 38.44 -28.53 -24.96
CA GLY A 394 38.64 -27.92 -23.66
C GLY A 394 40.07 -28.07 -23.16
N VAL A 395 40.37 -27.39 -22.07
CA VAL A 395 41.61 -27.53 -21.31
C VAL A 395 41.25 -27.58 -19.82
N PHE A 396 41.85 -28.50 -19.09
CA PHE A 396 41.73 -28.52 -17.63
C PHE A 396 42.53 -27.38 -17.01
N LYS A 397 41.87 -26.59 -16.15
CA LYS A 397 42.45 -25.51 -15.36
C LYS A 397 41.76 -25.46 -14.00
N ASN A 398 42.54 -25.55 -12.91
CA ASN A 398 42.03 -25.64 -11.54
C ASN A 398 40.91 -26.69 -11.43
N GLU A 399 41.16 -27.92 -11.89
CA GLU A 399 40.21 -29.06 -11.89
C GLU A 399 38.98 -28.91 -12.81
N LYS A 400 38.77 -27.73 -13.42
CA LYS A 400 37.62 -27.46 -14.30
C LYS A 400 37.99 -27.53 -15.76
N ILE A 401 37.06 -28.00 -16.59
CA ILE A 401 37.19 -27.94 -18.05
C ILE A 401 36.75 -26.54 -18.50
N VAL A 402 37.68 -25.77 -19.05
CA VAL A 402 37.40 -24.48 -19.71
C VAL A 402 37.68 -24.59 -21.20
N SER A 403 37.04 -23.77 -22.03
CA SER A 403 37.25 -23.86 -23.49
C SER A 403 38.68 -23.61 -23.91
N ALA A 404 39.20 -24.42 -24.82
CA ALA A 404 40.41 -24.07 -25.51
C ALA A 404 40.22 -22.76 -26.29
N LEU A 405 41.32 -22.03 -26.46
CA LEU A 405 41.33 -20.68 -27.01
C LEU A 405 40.89 -20.59 -28.48
N VAL A 406 40.82 -21.74 -29.15
CA VAL A 406 40.33 -21.87 -30.51
C VAL A 406 39.35 -23.04 -30.52
N GLN A 407 38.15 -22.79 -31.05
CA GLN A 407 37.17 -23.85 -31.36
C GLN A 407 37.07 -24.01 -32.87
N LEU A 408 36.67 -25.20 -33.30
CA LEU A 408 36.36 -25.48 -34.69
C LEU A 408 34.86 -25.79 -34.81
N GLN A 409 34.17 -25.08 -35.68
CA GLN A 409 32.74 -25.28 -35.91
C GLN A 409 32.49 -25.59 -37.38
N SER A 410 31.68 -26.60 -37.67
CA SER A 410 31.34 -26.91 -39.07
C SER A 410 30.54 -25.79 -39.71
N MET A 411 30.91 -25.45 -40.95
CA MET A 411 30.22 -24.43 -41.73
C MET A 411 28.92 -25.00 -42.30
N ARG A 412 27.79 -24.48 -41.79
CA ARG A 412 26.44 -24.96 -42.11
C ARG A 412 26.06 -24.74 -43.57
N ASN A 413 26.53 -23.65 -44.17
CA ASN A 413 26.28 -23.32 -45.57
C ASN A 413 27.49 -22.56 -46.12
N ARG A 414 28.14 -23.10 -47.15
CA ARG A 414 29.29 -22.48 -47.83
C ARG A 414 28.98 -21.09 -48.37
N GLY A 415 27.70 -20.81 -48.64
CA GLY A 415 27.24 -19.49 -49.05
C GLY A 415 27.33 -18.42 -47.96
N GLU A 416 27.26 -18.77 -46.66
CA GLU A 416 27.24 -17.78 -45.55
C GLU A 416 28.44 -16.83 -45.56
N ILE A 417 29.57 -17.27 -46.13
CA ILE A 417 30.73 -16.43 -46.36
C ILE A 417 30.70 -15.93 -47.81
N SER A 418 30.70 -14.62 -47.96
CA SER A 418 30.67 -13.94 -49.26
C SER A 418 31.96 -14.14 -50.07
N ASP A 419 33.12 -14.21 -49.38
CA ASP A 419 34.45 -14.48 -49.97
C ASP A 419 35.20 -15.55 -49.17
N LEU A 420 35.17 -16.80 -49.68
CA LEU A 420 35.82 -17.95 -49.04
C LEU A 420 37.36 -17.88 -49.14
N GLU A 421 37.92 -17.30 -50.20
CA GLU A 421 39.37 -17.19 -50.36
C GLU A 421 39.95 -16.20 -49.36
N GLN A 422 39.31 -15.04 -49.20
CA GLN A 422 39.69 -14.06 -48.21
C GLN A 422 39.55 -14.62 -46.79
N ALA A 423 38.43 -15.27 -46.47
CA ALA A 423 38.23 -15.90 -45.16
C ALA A 423 39.26 -16.99 -44.87
N HIS A 424 39.72 -17.73 -45.89
CA HIS A 424 40.78 -18.73 -45.73
C HIS A 424 42.15 -18.07 -45.53
N LYS A 425 42.47 -17.01 -46.28
CA LYS A 425 43.72 -16.24 -46.16
C LYS A 425 43.85 -15.54 -44.80
N GLU A 426 42.74 -15.10 -44.24
CA GLU A 426 42.64 -14.52 -42.88
C GLU A 426 42.58 -15.59 -41.78
N GLU A 427 42.73 -16.87 -42.13
CA GLU A 427 42.60 -18.03 -41.25
C GLU A 427 41.27 -18.11 -40.48
N ARG A 428 40.22 -17.41 -40.92
CA ARG A 428 38.88 -17.48 -40.31
C ARG A 428 38.19 -18.81 -40.56
N ILE A 429 38.64 -19.54 -41.59
CA ILE A 429 38.16 -20.88 -41.94
C ILE A 429 39.33 -21.83 -42.26
N LEU A 430 39.15 -23.10 -41.89
CA LEU A 430 40.08 -24.18 -42.17
C LEU A 430 39.38 -25.25 -43.01
N LEU A 431 40.10 -25.80 -43.99
CA LEU A 431 39.64 -26.97 -44.73
C LEU A 431 40.05 -28.23 -43.96
N ILE A 432 39.06 -29.02 -43.51
CA ILE A 432 39.25 -30.29 -42.80
C ILE A 432 38.41 -31.34 -43.51
N ASP A 433 39.07 -32.33 -44.09
CA ASP A 433 38.44 -33.47 -44.79
C ASP A 433 37.37 -33.04 -45.82
N ASP A 434 37.75 -32.09 -46.69
CA ASP A 434 36.91 -31.49 -47.75
C ASP A 434 35.72 -30.64 -47.27
N GLU A 435 35.61 -30.40 -45.96
CA GLU A 435 34.65 -29.46 -45.36
C GLU A 435 35.34 -28.20 -44.82
N TYR A 436 34.69 -27.05 -45.00
CA TYR A 436 35.14 -25.81 -44.37
C TYR A 436 34.63 -25.76 -42.93
N MET A 437 35.54 -25.50 -42.01
CA MET A 437 35.26 -25.32 -40.59
C MET A 437 35.61 -23.88 -40.21
N TYR A 438 34.75 -23.19 -39.49
CA TYR A 438 35.08 -21.91 -38.87
C TYR A 438 36.13 -22.12 -37.78
N LYS A 439 37.19 -21.29 -37.81
CA LYS A 439 38.15 -21.13 -36.72
C LYS A 439 37.61 -20.03 -35.80
N THR A 440 37.01 -20.43 -34.69
CA THR A 440 36.40 -19.51 -33.73
C THR A 440 37.37 -19.21 -32.61
N ASN A 441 37.75 -17.95 -32.43
CA ASN A 441 38.60 -17.52 -31.33
C ASN A 441 37.78 -17.38 -30.05
N VAL A 442 38.25 -17.98 -28.96
CA VAL A 442 37.65 -17.87 -27.63
C VAL A 442 38.41 -16.80 -26.84
N VAL A 443 37.69 -15.74 -26.47
CA VAL A 443 38.23 -14.61 -25.72
C VAL A 443 37.70 -14.67 -24.30
N TYR A 444 38.61 -14.91 -23.36
CA TYR A 444 38.31 -14.87 -21.94
C TYR A 444 38.13 -13.43 -21.48
N VAL A 445 37.00 -13.13 -20.86
CA VAL A 445 36.64 -11.81 -20.33
C VAL A 445 36.56 -11.91 -18.82
N GLY A 446 37.35 -11.09 -18.12
CA GLY A 446 37.22 -10.94 -16.69
C GLY A 446 36.92 -9.51 -16.30
N VAL A 447 36.16 -9.36 -15.22
CA VAL A 447 35.72 -8.06 -14.71
C VAL A 447 35.94 -7.99 -13.21
N GLU A 448 36.48 -6.85 -12.76
CA GLU A 448 36.61 -6.54 -11.34
C GLU A 448 36.04 -5.15 -11.07
N ILE A 449 35.04 -5.07 -10.19
CA ILE A 449 34.35 -3.80 -9.89
C ILE A 449 35.13 -3.05 -8.82
N ASN A 450 35.33 -1.76 -9.08
CA ASN A 450 35.95 -0.84 -8.14
C ASN A 450 34.89 -0.07 -7.35
N GLU A 451 33.91 0.52 -8.05
CA GLU A 451 32.91 1.41 -7.44
C GLU A 451 31.63 1.50 -8.28
N ILE A 452 30.48 1.55 -7.61
CA ILE A 452 29.16 1.86 -8.16
C ILE A 452 28.65 3.14 -7.48
N SER A 453 28.41 4.17 -8.28
CA SER A 453 28.00 5.51 -7.82
C SER A 453 26.82 6.06 -8.64
N ASP A 454 26.24 7.17 -8.19
CA ASP A 454 25.14 7.88 -8.87
C ASP A 454 23.95 6.99 -9.27
N LEU A 455 23.58 6.03 -8.42
CA LEU A 455 22.45 5.13 -8.67
C LEU A 455 21.13 5.92 -8.66
N ASP A 456 20.53 6.08 -9.83
CA ASP A 456 19.23 6.72 -10.05
C ASP A 456 18.25 5.71 -10.64
N LEU A 457 17.47 5.08 -9.76
CA LEU A 457 16.44 4.11 -10.14
C LEU A 457 15.21 4.78 -10.79
N GLY A 458 15.04 6.11 -10.66
CA GLY A 458 13.96 6.83 -11.34
C GLY A 458 14.20 6.95 -12.84
N ASN A 459 15.46 7.19 -13.23
CA ASN A 459 15.88 7.21 -14.63
C ASN A 459 16.49 5.88 -15.12
N LEU A 460 16.59 4.88 -14.23
CA LEU A 460 17.24 3.58 -14.49
C LEU A 460 18.70 3.74 -14.97
N THR A 461 19.49 4.58 -14.29
CA THR A 461 20.90 4.84 -14.64
C THR A 461 21.82 4.77 -13.43
N TYR A 462 23.10 4.46 -13.67
CA TYR A 462 24.14 4.48 -12.63
C TYR A 462 25.54 4.66 -13.25
N SER A 463 26.51 5.05 -12.42
CA SER A 463 27.92 5.18 -12.78
C SER A 463 28.70 3.95 -12.30
N LEU A 464 29.55 3.37 -13.16
CA LEU A 464 30.35 2.17 -12.87
C LEU A 464 31.84 2.43 -13.16
N ASP A 465 32.71 2.18 -12.16
CA ASP A 465 34.17 2.08 -12.31
C ASP A 465 34.60 0.63 -12.12
N PHE A 466 35.27 0.07 -13.12
CA PHE A 466 35.68 -1.33 -13.12
C PHE A 466 36.93 -1.57 -13.97
N PHE A 467 37.65 -2.64 -13.65
CA PHE A 467 38.64 -3.23 -14.51
C PHE A 467 38.00 -4.28 -15.41
N LEU A 468 38.38 -4.27 -16.68
CA LEU A 468 37.99 -5.24 -17.69
C LEU A 468 39.27 -5.79 -18.31
N TRP A 469 39.41 -7.11 -18.40
CA TRP A 469 40.51 -7.69 -19.18
C TRP A 469 40.03 -8.72 -20.17
N PHE A 470 40.75 -8.79 -21.28
CA PHE A 470 40.60 -9.81 -22.30
C PHE A 470 41.85 -10.68 -22.28
N ARG A 471 41.69 -12.00 -22.31
CA ARG A 471 42.76 -12.98 -22.49
C ARG A 471 42.43 -13.84 -23.71
N TYR A 472 43.30 -13.79 -24.72
CA TYR A 472 43.06 -14.41 -26.02
C TYR A 472 44.36 -14.79 -26.74
N ARG A 473 44.24 -15.55 -27.83
CA ARG A 473 45.32 -15.94 -28.73
C ARG A 473 45.11 -15.32 -30.12
N GLY A 474 46.21 -14.95 -30.78
CA GLY A 474 46.20 -14.41 -32.14
C GLY A 474 45.80 -12.94 -32.23
N ASP A 475 45.56 -12.48 -33.45
CA ASP A 475 45.29 -11.07 -33.78
C ASP A 475 43.81 -10.73 -33.58
N ILE A 476 43.41 -10.55 -32.33
CA ILE A 476 42.10 -10.01 -31.96
C ILE A 476 42.31 -8.56 -31.52
N GLU A 477 41.47 -7.66 -32.02
CA GLU A 477 41.49 -6.23 -31.69
C GLU A 477 40.45 -5.96 -30.59
N PRO A 478 40.83 -5.89 -29.29
CA PRO A 478 39.84 -5.70 -28.24
C PRO A 478 39.17 -4.33 -28.28
N GLN A 479 39.76 -3.37 -29.02
CA GLN A 479 39.23 -2.01 -29.21
C GLN A 479 37.89 -1.98 -29.95
N GLU A 480 37.58 -3.00 -30.75
CA GLU A 480 36.32 -3.12 -31.49
C GLU A 480 35.17 -3.72 -30.64
N VAL A 481 35.25 -3.57 -29.31
CA VAL A 481 34.15 -3.93 -28.40
C VAL A 481 33.12 -2.81 -28.31
N GLU A 482 31.85 -3.17 -28.22
CA GLU A 482 30.71 -2.28 -28.04
C GLU A 482 29.98 -2.64 -26.73
N PHE A 483 29.65 -1.65 -25.91
CA PHE A 483 28.84 -1.82 -24.70
C PHE A 483 27.38 -1.44 -24.99
N LEU A 484 26.48 -2.43 -24.98
CA LEU A 484 25.10 -2.23 -25.42
C LEU A 484 24.22 -1.49 -24.41
N ASN A 485 24.55 -1.61 -23.13
CA ASN A 485 23.81 -0.95 -22.04
C ASN A 485 24.46 0.36 -21.57
N ALA A 486 25.51 0.83 -22.24
CA ALA A 486 26.10 2.14 -21.95
C ALA A 486 25.18 3.27 -22.43
N LEU A 487 25.13 4.38 -21.69
CA LEU A 487 24.34 5.56 -22.09
C LEU A 487 24.99 6.32 -23.25
N GLU A 488 26.31 6.30 -23.31
CA GLU A 488 27.12 6.90 -24.38
C GLU A 488 28.08 5.83 -24.94
N PRO A 489 28.37 5.82 -26.26
CA PRO A 489 29.31 4.87 -26.85
C PRO A 489 30.69 4.94 -26.20
N ILE A 490 31.16 3.82 -25.64
CA ILE A 490 32.46 3.73 -24.96
C ILE A 490 33.50 3.22 -25.97
N ARG A 491 34.60 3.97 -26.14
CA ARG A 491 35.82 3.46 -26.79
C ARG A 491 36.80 3.02 -25.70
N LEU A 492 37.39 1.84 -25.84
CA LEU A 492 38.36 1.37 -24.85
C LEU A 492 39.56 2.32 -24.80
N PRO A 493 40.01 2.72 -23.59
CA PRO A 493 41.23 3.51 -23.43
C PRO A 493 42.46 2.66 -23.75
N ALA A 494 43.65 3.27 -23.70
CA ALA A 494 44.89 2.50 -23.73
C ALA A 494 44.92 1.48 -22.57
N PRO A 495 45.37 0.24 -22.80
CA PRO A 495 45.39 -0.78 -21.76
C PRO A 495 46.34 -0.37 -20.63
N VAL A 496 45.87 -0.54 -19.40
CA VAL A 496 46.64 -0.33 -18.16
C VAL A 496 47.82 -1.29 -18.10
N LYS A 497 47.62 -2.52 -18.58
CA LYS A 497 48.65 -3.56 -18.60
C LYS A 497 48.43 -4.49 -19.79
N ILE A 498 49.53 -4.85 -20.47
CA ILE A 498 49.57 -5.89 -21.48
C ILE A 498 50.58 -6.95 -21.02
N GLU A 499 50.15 -8.20 -20.97
CA GLU A 499 50.99 -9.36 -20.64
C GLU A 499 50.93 -10.35 -21.81
N THR A 500 52.07 -10.90 -22.23
CA THR A 500 52.10 -11.96 -23.26
C THR A 500 52.95 -13.13 -22.75
N MET A 501 52.37 -14.33 -22.74
CA MET A 501 53.03 -15.58 -22.34
C MET A 501 52.56 -16.71 -23.25
N ASP A 502 53.46 -17.57 -23.76
CA ASP A 502 53.11 -18.77 -24.54
C ASP A 502 52.01 -18.57 -25.61
N ASP A 503 52.16 -17.51 -26.40
CA ASP A 503 51.24 -17.16 -27.49
C ASP A 503 49.83 -16.79 -27.01
N MET A 504 49.75 -16.26 -25.78
CA MET A 504 48.55 -15.73 -25.14
C MET A 504 48.78 -14.29 -24.71
N THR A 505 47.88 -13.41 -25.12
CA THR A 505 47.90 -12.00 -24.74
C THR A 505 46.77 -11.72 -23.76
N ARG A 506 47.10 -11.02 -22.66
CA ARG A 506 46.14 -10.45 -21.72
C ARG A 506 46.25 -8.93 -21.74
N GLN A 507 45.15 -8.25 -22.02
CA GLN A 507 45.06 -6.79 -21.99
C GLN A 507 44.06 -6.36 -20.92
N LEU A 508 44.51 -5.53 -19.99
CA LEU A 508 43.72 -4.99 -18.87
C LEU A 508 43.39 -3.52 -19.13
N TYR A 509 42.13 -3.16 -18.93
CA TYR A 509 41.59 -1.82 -19.10
C TYR A 509 40.90 -1.37 -17.80
N ARG A 510 40.88 -0.07 -17.53
CA ARG A 510 40.04 0.54 -16.51
C ARG A 510 39.01 1.42 -17.19
N ILE A 511 37.74 1.20 -16.89
CA ILE A 511 36.62 1.88 -17.53
C ILE A 511 35.78 2.55 -16.46
N LYS A 512 35.45 3.83 -16.68
CA LYS A 512 34.51 4.59 -15.86
C LYS A 512 33.48 5.25 -16.77
N SER A 513 32.22 4.83 -16.68
CA SER A 513 31.14 5.34 -17.53
C SER A 513 29.77 5.16 -16.87
N ARG A 514 28.71 5.67 -17.52
CA ARG A 514 27.32 5.52 -17.07
C ARG A 514 26.57 4.46 -17.89
N PHE A 515 25.80 3.64 -17.20
CA PHE A 515 25.10 2.47 -17.75
C PHE A 515 23.62 2.49 -17.35
N LYS A 516 22.81 1.74 -18.11
CA LYS A 516 21.40 1.51 -17.82
C LYS A 516 21.22 0.36 -16.83
N VAL A 517 20.30 0.52 -15.88
CA VAL A 517 19.81 -0.50 -14.96
C VAL A 517 18.84 -1.44 -15.68
N ASP A 518 18.76 -2.70 -15.25
CA ASP A 518 17.82 -3.71 -15.75
C ASP A 518 17.94 -4.00 -17.26
N PHE A 519 19.18 -4.06 -17.74
CA PHE A 519 19.46 -4.45 -19.14
C PHE A 519 19.24 -5.95 -19.40
N LEU A 520 19.01 -6.77 -18.36
CA LEU A 520 18.64 -8.18 -18.46
C LEU A 520 17.14 -8.34 -18.21
N SER A 521 16.47 -9.13 -19.04
CA SER A 521 15.02 -9.41 -18.94
C SER A 521 14.63 -10.38 -17.80
N ARG A 522 15.55 -10.69 -16.88
CA ARG A 522 15.35 -11.61 -15.75
C ARG A 522 15.81 -10.99 -14.45
N HIS A 523 14.87 -10.43 -13.69
CA HIS A 523 15.11 -9.98 -12.33
C HIS A 523 13.89 -10.32 -11.45
N ASN A 524 14.14 -10.74 -10.20
CA ASN A 524 13.06 -11.05 -9.28
C ASN A 524 12.44 -9.76 -8.73
N PHE A 525 11.26 -9.89 -8.12
CA PHE A 525 10.59 -8.79 -7.44
C PHE A 525 11.52 -8.14 -6.38
N MET A 526 11.62 -6.80 -6.39
CA MET A 526 12.49 -5.99 -5.52
C MET A 526 14.01 -6.14 -5.76
N GLN A 527 14.42 -6.68 -6.90
CA GLN A 527 15.81 -6.69 -7.34
C GLN A 527 15.99 -5.82 -8.58
N HIS A 528 17.13 -5.12 -8.65
CA HIS A 528 17.60 -4.46 -9.86
C HIS A 528 18.92 -5.06 -10.31
N VAL A 529 19.17 -5.05 -11.62
CA VAL A 529 20.37 -5.59 -12.25
C VAL A 529 21.25 -4.45 -12.71
N LEU A 530 22.42 -4.35 -12.11
CA LEU A 530 23.52 -3.50 -12.55
C LEU A 530 24.56 -4.36 -13.29
N GLY A 531 25.38 -3.77 -14.13
CA GLY A 531 26.55 -4.44 -14.72
C GLY A 531 26.80 -4.09 -16.18
N VAL A 532 27.48 -4.96 -16.91
CA VAL A 532 27.91 -4.66 -18.28
C VAL A 532 27.44 -5.71 -19.25
N ASN A 533 27.05 -5.24 -20.42
CA ASN A 533 26.70 -6.04 -21.58
C ASN A 533 27.59 -5.58 -22.74
N LEU A 534 28.40 -6.49 -23.27
CA LEU A 534 29.33 -6.17 -24.35
C LEU A 534 29.31 -7.21 -25.48
N ARG A 535 29.68 -6.77 -26.67
CA ARG A 535 29.90 -7.62 -27.85
C ARG A 535 31.04 -7.07 -28.72
N HIS A 536 31.48 -7.87 -29.68
CA HIS A 536 32.38 -7.39 -30.74
C HIS A 536 31.54 -6.70 -31.82
N ARG A 537 32.03 -5.60 -32.40
CA ARG A 537 31.33 -4.82 -33.42
C ARG A 537 31.14 -5.61 -34.72
N ASP A 538 32.23 -6.16 -35.26
CA ASP A 538 32.21 -6.76 -36.60
C ASP A 538 32.27 -8.30 -36.64
N LEU A 539 32.93 -8.95 -35.67
CA LEU A 539 33.10 -10.40 -35.67
C LEU A 539 31.85 -11.12 -35.17
N THR A 540 31.30 -11.99 -36.03
CA THR A 540 30.18 -12.87 -35.68
C THR A 540 30.57 -13.92 -34.66
N ARG A 541 29.56 -14.56 -34.05
CA ARG A 541 29.74 -15.70 -33.13
C ARG A 541 30.55 -16.86 -33.74
N ASN A 542 30.53 -17.02 -35.06
CA ASN A 542 31.30 -18.07 -35.74
C ASN A 542 32.81 -17.79 -35.72
N ASN A 543 33.24 -16.53 -35.54
CA ASN A 543 34.65 -16.14 -35.52
C ASN A 543 35.15 -15.76 -34.12
N LEU A 544 34.28 -15.27 -33.24
CA LEU A 544 34.64 -14.88 -31.89
C LEU A 544 33.56 -15.26 -30.88
N ILE A 545 33.96 -15.90 -29.78
CA ILE A 545 33.12 -16.17 -28.61
C ILE A 545 33.78 -15.58 -27.37
N TYR A 546 33.05 -14.74 -26.65
CA TYR A 546 33.44 -14.29 -25.32
C TYR A 546 33.03 -15.33 -24.28
N VAL A 547 33.95 -15.66 -23.38
CA VAL A 547 33.72 -16.57 -22.25
C VAL A 547 34.21 -15.94 -20.96
N THR A 548 33.60 -16.31 -19.83
CA THR A 548 34.02 -15.79 -18.53
C THR A 548 35.41 -16.31 -18.13
N ASP A 549 36.33 -15.42 -17.73
CA ASP A 549 37.64 -15.79 -17.20
C ASP A 549 37.58 -16.23 -15.74
N ILE A 550 36.88 -17.34 -15.48
CA ILE A 550 36.70 -17.91 -14.15
C ILE A 550 38.06 -18.15 -13.48
N VAL A 551 39.05 -18.63 -14.24
CA VAL A 551 40.41 -18.88 -13.75
C VAL A 551 41.12 -17.57 -13.40
N GLY A 552 41.09 -16.57 -14.29
CA GLY A 552 41.73 -15.27 -14.06
C GLY A 552 41.10 -14.46 -12.91
N MET A 553 39.81 -14.68 -12.62
CA MET A 553 39.12 -14.09 -11.48
C MET A 553 39.35 -14.86 -10.16
N GLY A 554 40.01 -16.03 -10.20
CA GLY A 554 40.36 -16.84 -9.02
C GLY A 554 39.36 -17.94 -8.66
N SER A 555 38.58 -18.45 -9.63
CA SER A 555 37.62 -19.56 -9.48
C SER A 555 36.59 -19.37 -8.35
N VAL A 556 36.11 -18.13 -8.22
CA VAL A 556 35.30 -17.66 -7.08
C VAL A 556 33.83 -17.99 -7.30
N SER A 557 33.15 -18.53 -6.28
CA SER A 557 31.69 -18.72 -6.31
C SER A 557 30.96 -17.36 -6.29
N SER A 558 29.70 -17.32 -6.72
CA SER A 558 28.88 -16.10 -6.61
C SER A 558 28.88 -15.55 -5.17
N ASP A 559 28.76 -16.41 -4.17
CA ASP A 559 28.72 -16.00 -2.75
C ASP A 559 30.04 -15.36 -2.29
N GLU A 560 31.17 -15.91 -2.72
CA GLU A 560 32.48 -15.35 -2.37
C GLU A 560 32.74 -14.03 -3.13
N LEU A 561 32.25 -13.89 -4.37
CA LEU A 561 32.27 -12.61 -5.09
C LEU A 561 31.42 -11.55 -4.38
N VAL A 562 30.19 -11.89 -3.98
CA VAL A 562 29.32 -11.01 -3.20
C VAL A 562 30.01 -10.55 -1.92
N LYS A 563 30.65 -11.48 -1.20
CA LYS A 563 31.41 -11.17 0.02
C LYS A 563 32.56 -10.19 -0.26
N ARG A 564 33.37 -10.43 -1.29
CA ARG A 564 34.48 -9.53 -1.67
C ARG A 564 34.00 -8.14 -2.06
N LEU A 565 32.89 -8.04 -2.80
CA LEU A 565 32.29 -6.76 -3.17
C LEU A 565 31.72 -6.02 -1.95
N GLY A 566 31.14 -6.74 -1.00
CA GLY A 566 30.68 -6.19 0.28
C GLY A 566 31.83 -5.67 1.15
N GLU A 567 32.94 -6.42 1.26
CA GLU A 567 34.15 -6.00 1.98
C GLU A 567 34.79 -4.75 1.36
N LYS A 568 34.77 -4.64 0.02
CA LYS A 568 35.22 -3.44 -0.71
C LYS A 568 34.24 -2.27 -0.65
N GLN A 569 33.02 -2.47 -0.15
CA GLN A 569 31.94 -1.47 -0.13
C GLN A 569 31.71 -0.81 -1.50
N VAL A 570 31.68 -1.62 -2.57
CA VAL A 570 31.53 -1.10 -3.95
C VAL A 570 30.22 -0.33 -4.16
N LEU A 571 29.18 -0.65 -3.38
CA LEU A 571 27.96 0.13 -3.23
C LEU A 571 27.98 0.82 -1.88
N SER A 572 27.75 2.13 -1.86
CA SER A 572 27.69 2.88 -0.59
C SER A 572 26.53 2.38 0.28
N PRO A 573 26.76 2.09 1.59
CA PRO A 573 25.71 1.68 2.52
C PRO A 573 24.56 2.69 2.63
N ASN A 574 24.82 3.97 2.32
CA ASN A 574 23.83 5.05 2.38
C ASN A 574 22.77 4.96 1.28
N THR A 575 22.98 4.13 0.25
CA THR A 575 22.00 3.91 -0.83
C THR A 575 20.81 3.10 -0.36
N GLY A 576 20.93 2.33 0.73
CA GLY A 576 19.91 1.37 1.15
C GLY A 576 19.88 0.09 0.32
N TRP A 577 20.85 -0.14 -0.58
CA TRP A 577 20.94 -1.32 -1.43
C TRP A 577 22.19 -2.14 -1.13
N GLN A 578 22.09 -3.46 -1.24
CA GLN A 578 23.21 -4.39 -1.11
C GLN A 578 23.28 -5.33 -2.31
N VAL A 579 24.48 -5.81 -2.64
CA VAL A 579 24.66 -6.84 -3.67
C VAL A 579 24.20 -8.18 -3.11
N GLY A 580 23.18 -8.78 -3.70
CA GLY A 580 22.67 -10.10 -3.33
C GLY A 580 23.30 -11.24 -4.14
N GLN A 581 23.58 -11.00 -5.42
CA GLN A 581 24.12 -12.02 -6.34
C GLN A 581 24.98 -11.39 -7.43
N VAL A 582 25.99 -12.11 -7.91
CA VAL A 582 26.79 -11.75 -9.09
C VAL A 582 26.78 -12.90 -10.08
N LEU A 583 26.43 -12.61 -11.34
CA LEU A 583 26.41 -13.59 -12.43
C LEU A 583 27.25 -13.10 -13.61
N PHE A 584 28.02 -14.02 -14.17
CA PHE A 584 28.72 -13.85 -15.44
C PHE A 584 28.23 -14.93 -16.40
N PHE A 585 27.76 -14.55 -17.57
CA PHE A 585 27.33 -15.53 -18.55
C PHE A 585 27.51 -15.00 -19.98
N PRO A 586 27.94 -15.87 -20.92
CA PRO A 586 27.89 -15.57 -22.33
C PRO A 586 26.44 -15.65 -22.84
N ASP A 587 26.12 -14.87 -23.86
CA ASP A 587 24.81 -14.85 -24.52
C ASP A 587 24.97 -14.59 -26.04
N ILE A 588 23.87 -14.62 -26.78
CA ILE A 588 23.84 -14.42 -28.23
C ILE A 588 22.93 -13.25 -28.59
N MET A 589 23.49 -12.25 -29.26
CA MET A 589 22.71 -11.18 -29.88
C MET A 589 22.34 -11.56 -31.30
N ARG A 590 21.06 -11.55 -31.64
CA ARG A 590 20.61 -11.73 -33.03
C ARG A 590 20.21 -10.39 -33.63
N GLU A 591 20.93 -9.94 -34.64
CA GLU A 591 20.59 -8.74 -35.41
C GLU A 591 20.12 -9.10 -36.81
N SER A 592 19.27 -8.27 -37.39
CA SER A 592 18.97 -8.41 -38.82
C SER A 592 20.21 -8.07 -39.63
N SER A 593 20.51 -8.87 -40.66
CA SER A 593 21.59 -8.55 -41.59
C SER A 593 21.31 -7.27 -42.39
N LEU A 594 20.07 -6.79 -42.42
CA LEU A 594 19.60 -5.62 -43.19
C LEU A 594 20.09 -5.60 -44.65
N GLY A 595 20.37 -6.77 -45.23
CA GLY A 595 20.93 -6.89 -46.58
C GLY A 595 22.40 -6.48 -46.71
N SER A 596 23.16 -6.46 -45.62
CA SER A 596 24.61 -6.19 -45.61
C SER A 596 25.36 -7.06 -46.61
N LEU A 597 26.28 -6.44 -47.36
CA LEU A 597 27.12 -7.10 -48.37
C LEU A 597 27.92 -8.28 -47.82
N ASN A 598 28.28 -8.23 -46.53
CA ASN A 598 29.05 -9.30 -45.88
C ASN A 598 28.20 -10.55 -45.57
N TYR A 599 26.86 -10.41 -45.56
CA TYR A 599 25.91 -11.43 -45.09
C TYR A 599 24.80 -11.72 -46.11
N LEU A 600 25.02 -11.44 -47.40
CA LEU A 600 24.02 -11.55 -48.47
C LEU A 600 23.38 -12.95 -48.59
N ASN A 601 24.14 -13.97 -48.20
CA ASN A 601 23.77 -15.38 -48.35
C ASN A 601 23.27 -16.03 -47.04
N VAL A 602 23.14 -15.24 -45.96
CA VAL A 602 22.60 -15.73 -44.69
C VAL A 602 21.08 -15.90 -44.82
N LYS A 603 20.63 -17.15 -44.98
CA LYS A 603 19.22 -17.50 -45.29
C LYS A 603 18.20 -17.02 -44.25
N SER A 604 18.61 -16.89 -42.98
CA SER A 604 17.74 -16.41 -41.90
C SER A 604 17.51 -14.89 -41.94
N GLY A 605 18.30 -14.15 -42.74
CA GLY A 605 18.35 -12.68 -42.70
C GLY A 605 18.81 -12.11 -41.35
N ARG A 606 19.42 -12.95 -40.50
CA ARG A 606 19.87 -12.60 -39.14
C ARG A 606 21.27 -13.11 -38.87
N VAL A 607 22.07 -12.29 -38.20
CA VAL A 607 23.46 -12.56 -37.83
C VAL A 607 23.56 -12.68 -36.31
N ASP A 608 24.24 -13.73 -35.86
CA ASP A 608 24.44 -14.03 -34.45
C ASP A 608 25.81 -13.50 -34.00
N TYR A 609 25.83 -12.65 -32.97
CA TYR A 609 27.04 -12.13 -32.33
C TYR A 609 27.20 -12.71 -30.93
N SER A 610 28.43 -12.99 -30.52
CA SER A 610 28.72 -13.36 -29.13
C SER A 610 28.63 -12.13 -28.24
N MET A 611 27.87 -12.27 -27.16
CA MET A 611 27.67 -11.26 -26.13
C MET A 611 28.21 -11.79 -24.81
N PHE A 612 28.77 -10.90 -23.99
CA PHE A 612 29.18 -11.19 -22.63
C PHE A 612 28.38 -10.33 -21.66
N ASN A 613 27.81 -10.96 -20.63
CA ASN A 613 27.03 -10.30 -19.61
C ASN A 613 27.68 -10.48 -18.24
N MET A 614 27.82 -9.37 -17.51
CA MET A 614 28.01 -9.36 -16.07
C MET A 614 26.78 -8.70 -15.44
N GLY A 615 26.03 -9.42 -14.62
CA GLY A 615 24.90 -8.90 -13.86
C GLY A 615 25.17 -8.94 -12.35
N LEU A 616 24.97 -7.82 -11.67
CA LEU A 616 24.90 -7.68 -10.22
C LEU A 616 23.47 -7.42 -9.82
N PHE A 617 22.91 -8.36 -9.08
CA PHE A 617 21.57 -8.25 -8.53
C PHE A 617 21.68 -7.50 -7.21
N ILE A 618 21.18 -6.28 -7.19
CA ILE A 618 21.08 -5.48 -5.97
C ILE A 618 19.69 -5.63 -5.37
N GLU A 619 19.63 -5.64 -4.04
CA GLU A 619 18.39 -5.76 -3.28
C GLU A 619 18.32 -4.72 -2.16
N HIS A 620 17.11 -4.32 -1.79
CA HIS A 620 16.91 -3.33 -0.73
C HIS A 620 17.26 -3.91 0.64
N TYR A 621 18.07 -3.17 1.40
CA TYR A 621 18.48 -3.47 2.77
C TYR A 621 17.39 -3.01 3.76
N GLU A 622 16.23 -3.69 3.75
CA GLU A 622 15.21 -3.50 4.79
C GLU A 622 14.82 -4.84 5.42
N LEU A 623 14.71 -4.84 6.75
CA LEU A 623 14.27 -5.98 7.55
C LEU A 623 12.75 -6.15 7.38
N THR A 624 12.35 -6.72 6.25
CA THR A 624 10.96 -7.03 5.97
C THR A 624 10.59 -8.38 6.60
N LEU A 625 9.52 -8.40 7.41
CA LEU A 625 8.97 -9.64 8.00
C LEU A 625 8.77 -10.75 6.96
N ARG A 626 8.45 -10.37 5.71
CA ARG A 626 8.30 -11.26 4.54
C ARG A 626 9.48 -12.21 4.30
N ARG A 627 10.71 -11.80 4.63
CA ARG A 627 11.93 -12.60 4.40
C ARG A 627 12.27 -13.55 5.55
N THR A 628 11.51 -13.54 6.65
CA THR A 628 11.79 -14.39 7.83
C THR A 628 11.35 -15.84 7.67
N ILE A 629 10.38 -16.11 6.77
CA ILE A 629 9.93 -17.48 6.47
C ILE A 629 10.61 -17.96 5.18
N PRO A 630 11.44 -19.01 5.19
CA PRO A 630 12.00 -19.58 3.98
C PRO A 630 10.90 -20.13 3.06
N LEU A 631 11.02 -19.91 1.75
CA LEU A 631 10.02 -20.29 0.75
C LEU A 631 9.56 -21.76 0.88
N LYS A 632 10.51 -22.68 1.14
CA LYS A 632 10.27 -24.12 1.33
C LYS A 632 9.31 -24.47 2.48
N TRP A 633 9.16 -23.56 3.45
CA TRP A 633 8.31 -23.74 4.63
C TRP A 633 7.02 -22.93 4.57
N ALA A 634 6.92 -21.94 3.65
CA ALA A 634 5.78 -21.03 3.57
C ALA A 634 4.46 -21.78 3.34
N ASP A 635 4.41 -22.71 2.38
CA ASP A 635 3.22 -23.50 2.08
C ASP A 635 2.76 -24.31 3.30
N LYS A 636 3.70 -25.02 3.94
CA LYS A 636 3.41 -25.87 5.11
C LYS A 636 2.90 -25.04 6.30
N LEU A 637 3.52 -23.89 6.54
CA LEU A 637 3.12 -22.97 7.62
C LEU A 637 1.75 -22.35 7.35
N SER A 638 1.42 -22.04 6.09
CA SER A 638 0.09 -21.50 5.72
C SER A 638 -1.01 -22.53 5.99
N VAL A 639 -0.81 -23.79 5.59
CA VAL A 639 -1.77 -24.88 5.84
C VAL A 639 -1.91 -25.15 7.34
N LEU A 640 -0.79 -25.26 8.07
CA LEU A 640 -0.80 -25.59 9.49
C LEU A 640 -1.44 -24.47 10.33
N SER A 641 -1.15 -23.21 10.02
CA SER A 641 -1.77 -22.06 10.69
C SER A 641 -3.26 -21.94 10.37
N GLY A 642 -3.68 -22.25 9.14
CA GLY A 642 -5.09 -22.33 8.75
C GLY A 642 -5.86 -23.42 9.52
N ILE A 643 -5.31 -24.63 9.61
CA ILE A 643 -5.91 -25.74 10.38
C ILE A 643 -6.00 -25.37 11.87
N ALA A 644 -4.92 -24.83 12.44
CA ALA A 644 -4.90 -24.41 13.85
C ALA A 644 -5.96 -23.34 14.14
N LEU A 645 -6.14 -22.36 13.24
CA LEU A 645 -7.15 -21.32 13.38
C LEU A 645 -8.58 -21.92 13.36
N ILE A 646 -8.86 -22.85 12.45
CA ILE A 646 -10.16 -23.54 12.37
C ILE A 646 -10.43 -24.32 13.66
N LEU A 647 -9.46 -25.09 14.15
CA LEU A 647 -9.58 -25.86 15.40
C LEU A 647 -9.84 -24.95 16.61
N LEU A 648 -9.14 -23.81 16.69
CA LEU A 648 -9.34 -22.82 17.77
C LEU A 648 -10.72 -22.14 17.68
N ILE A 649 -11.25 -21.91 16.48
CA ILE A 649 -12.62 -21.39 16.29
C ILE A 649 -13.66 -22.45 16.72
N MET A 650 -13.44 -23.72 16.40
CA MET A 650 -14.31 -24.81 16.83
C MET A 650 -14.25 -25.06 18.34
N ALA A 651 -13.08 -24.88 18.96
CA ALA A 651 -12.88 -25.01 20.40
C ALA A 651 -13.78 -24.07 21.21
N LEU A 652 -14.03 -22.84 20.73
CA LEU A 652 -14.97 -21.89 21.36
C LEU A 652 -16.44 -22.34 21.33
N LYS A 653 -16.81 -23.32 20.50
CA LYS A 653 -18.16 -23.88 20.43
C LYS A 653 -18.39 -25.02 21.42
N ARG A 654 -17.34 -25.64 21.98
CA ARG A 654 -17.47 -26.70 22.98
C ARG A 654 -17.59 -26.10 24.38
N ASP A 655 -18.61 -26.52 25.13
CA ASP A 655 -18.91 -25.99 26.46
C ASP A 655 -17.79 -26.25 27.49
N GLU A 656 -17.01 -27.31 27.33
CA GLU A 656 -15.92 -27.69 28.25
C GLU A 656 -14.73 -26.70 28.24
N LEU A 657 -14.46 -26.05 27.10
CA LEU A 657 -13.30 -25.16 26.90
C LEU A 657 -13.59 -23.68 27.21
N LYS A 658 -14.81 -23.36 27.71
CA LYS A 658 -15.23 -22.00 28.10
C LYS A 658 -14.49 -21.41 29.31
N HIS A 659 -13.66 -22.18 30.01
CA HIS A 659 -12.97 -21.73 31.21
C HIS A 659 -11.80 -20.76 30.94
N SER A 660 -11.32 -20.62 29.69
CA SER A 660 -10.23 -19.69 29.35
C SER A 660 -10.39 -19.06 27.95
N PRO A 661 -11.45 -18.26 27.72
CA PRO A 661 -11.74 -17.68 26.41
C PRO A 661 -10.65 -16.69 25.94
N ASN A 662 -9.95 -16.07 26.89
CA ASN A 662 -8.89 -15.10 26.63
C ASN A 662 -7.64 -15.77 26.03
N THR A 663 -7.29 -16.97 26.51
CA THR A 663 -6.15 -17.74 26.01
C THR A 663 -6.41 -18.24 24.59
N ILE A 664 -7.63 -18.71 24.31
CA ILE A 664 -8.02 -19.16 22.98
C ILE A 664 -7.97 -17.99 21.97
N LEU A 665 -8.44 -16.80 22.38
CA LEU A 665 -8.38 -15.61 21.53
C LEU A 665 -6.94 -15.19 21.21
N LEU A 666 -6.01 -15.28 22.17
CA LEU A 666 -4.59 -15.01 21.97
C LEU A 666 -3.98 -15.95 20.93
N PHE A 667 -4.24 -17.26 21.04
CA PHE A 667 -3.75 -18.23 20.05
C PHE A 667 -4.38 -18.00 18.66
N GLN A 668 -5.65 -17.61 18.58
CA GLN A 668 -6.27 -17.22 17.31
C GLN A 668 -5.58 -16.02 16.68
N THR A 669 -5.25 -14.99 17.47
CA THR A 669 -4.54 -13.80 16.96
C THR A 669 -3.15 -14.15 16.43
N LEU A 670 -2.45 -15.07 17.11
CA LEU A 670 -1.13 -15.55 16.71
C LEU A 670 -1.21 -16.36 15.41
N CYS A 671 -2.11 -17.35 15.34
CA CYS A 671 -2.30 -18.18 14.16
C CYS A 671 -2.76 -17.36 12.94
N ALA A 672 -3.64 -16.38 13.13
CA ALA A 672 -4.08 -15.50 12.04
C ALA A 672 -2.94 -14.62 11.50
N SER A 673 -2.06 -14.11 12.38
CA SER A 673 -0.89 -13.31 11.97
C SER A 673 0.13 -14.16 11.21
N LEU A 674 0.35 -15.40 11.66
CA LEU A 674 1.24 -16.35 10.99
C LEU A 674 0.67 -16.81 9.63
N LEU A 675 -0.65 -16.97 9.54
CA LEU A 675 -1.34 -17.28 8.30
C LEU A 675 -1.22 -16.13 7.29
N LEU A 676 -1.39 -14.88 7.74
CA LEU A 676 -1.20 -13.70 6.88
C LEU A 676 0.25 -13.64 6.36
N LEU A 677 1.24 -13.81 7.23
CA LEU A 677 2.66 -13.80 6.88
C LEU A 677 3.04 -14.90 5.89
N SER A 678 2.56 -16.13 6.12
CA SER A 678 2.88 -17.25 5.24
C SER A 678 2.13 -17.17 3.90
N SER A 679 0.84 -16.81 3.90
CA SER A 679 0.05 -16.66 2.67
C SER A 679 0.55 -15.54 1.75
N GLU A 680 1.06 -14.44 2.30
CA GLU A 680 1.71 -13.37 1.55
C GLU A 680 2.90 -13.88 0.73
N VAL A 681 3.77 -14.69 1.34
CA VAL A 681 4.93 -15.28 0.67
C VAL A 681 4.50 -16.24 -0.44
N VAL A 682 3.50 -17.09 -0.18
CA VAL A 682 2.99 -18.06 -1.17
C VAL A 682 2.37 -17.35 -2.36
N VAL A 683 1.43 -16.42 -2.13
CA VAL A 683 0.69 -15.73 -3.19
C VAL A 683 1.62 -14.90 -4.07
N LEU A 684 2.54 -14.14 -3.48
CA LEU A 684 3.47 -13.33 -4.27
C LEU A 684 4.42 -14.19 -5.11
N ASN A 685 4.88 -15.33 -4.57
CA ASN A 685 5.72 -16.26 -5.33
C ASN A 685 4.97 -16.91 -6.49
N THR A 686 3.73 -17.36 -6.28
CA THR A 686 2.91 -17.97 -7.35
C THR A 686 2.62 -16.99 -8.47
N ILE A 687 2.25 -15.73 -8.15
CA ILE A 687 2.00 -14.70 -9.17
C ILE A 687 3.30 -14.37 -9.92
N ALA A 688 4.44 -14.30 -9.23
CA ALA A 688 5.73 -14.07 -9.87
C ALA A 688 6.12 -15.18 -10.86
N GLU A 689 5.78 -16.44 -10.56
CA GLU A 689 6.04 -17.58 -11.44
C GLU A 689 5.12 -17.63 -12.66
N GLU A 690 3.82 -17.31 -12.52
CA GLU A 690 2.83 -17.41 -13.60
C GLU A 690 2.75 -16.15 -14.47
N ALA A 691 3.03 -14.96 -13.92
CA ALA A 691 2.83 -13.69 -14.62
C ALA A 691 4.15 -12.98 -14.92
N LYS A 692 4.80 -13.32 -16.05
CA LYS A 692 6.00 -12.62 -16.56
C LYS A 692 5.80 -11.12 -16.86
N THR A 693 4.55 -10.63 -16.91
CA THR A 693 4.20 -9.28 -17.37
C THR A 693 3.33 -8.46 -16.42
N ILE A 694 2.85 -9.02 -15.29
CA ILE A 694 1.94 -8.30 -14.38
C ILE A 694 2.76 -7.68 -13.25
N SER A 695 2.59 -6.37 -13.02
CA SER A 695 3.18 -5.69 -11.87
C SER A 695 2.63 -6.28 -10.57
N LEU A 696 3.54 -6.73 -9.69
CA LEU A 696 3.22 -7.26 -8.35
C LEU A 696 2.87 -6.15 -7.34
N GLU A 697 3.15 -4.89 -7.67
CA GLU A 697 2.92 -3.72 -6.82
C GLU A 697 1.50 -3.63 -6.23
N PRO A 698 0.39 -3.81 -6.99
CA PRO A 698 -0.95 -3.80 -6.42
C PRO A 698 -1.18 -4.92 -5.39
N PHE A 699 -0.62 -6.11 -5.60
CA PHE A 699 -0.78 -7.24 -4.67
C PHE A 699 -0.03 -7.00 -3.37
N VAL A 700 1.17 -6.44 -3.46
CA VAL A 700 1.97 -6.02 -2.31
C VAL A 700 1.22 -4.97 -1.49
N LYS A 701 0.67 -3.95 -2.14
CA LYS A 701 -0.14 -2.92 -1.46
C LYS A 701 -1.36 -3.52 -0.75
N VAL A 702 -1.99 -4.55 -1.33
CA VAL A 702 -3.11 -5.25 -0.66
C VAL A 702 -2.64 -5.90 0.65
N PHE A 703 -1.51 -6.61 0.65
CA PHE A 703 -0.98 -7.21 1.88
C PHE A 703 -0.50 -6.17 2.89
N ASP A 704 0.11 -5.08 2.45
CA ASP A 704 0.51 -3.98 3.35
C ASP A 704 -0.71 -3.35 4.04
N VAL A 705 -1.82 -3.16 3.32
CA VAL A 705 -3.11 -2.75 3.93
C VAL A 705 -3.59 -3.79 4.94
N LEU A 706 -3.53 -5.08 4.61
CA LEU A 706 -3.94 -6.15 5.52
C LEU A 706 -3.13 -6.14 6.82
N TRP A 707 -1.81 -5.92 6.75
CA TRP A 707 -0.95 -5.80 7.93
C TRP A 707 -1.37 -4.66 8.87
N TRP A 708 -1.63 -3.46 8.33
CA TRP A 708 -2.12 -2.34 9.14
C TRP A 708 -3.49 -2.63 9.77
N THR A 709 -4.39 -3.29 9.04
CA THR A 709 -5.70 -3.68 9.59
C THR A 709 -5.59 -4.77 10.65
N ALA A 710 -4.65 -5.70 10.51
CA ALA A 710 -4.38 -6.76 11.49
C ALA A 710 -3.86 -6.17 12.80
N VAL A 711 -2.90 -5.23 12.74
CA VAL A 711 -2.39 -4.51 13.91
C VAL A 711 -3.51 -3.74 14.61
N ALA A 712 -4.36 -3.04 13.85
CA ALA A 712 -5.52 -2.32 14.39
C ALA A 712 -6.49 -3.25 15.12
N TRP A 713 -6.77 -4.41 14.53
CA TRP A 713 -7.63 -5.43 15.15
C TRP A 713 -7.01 -6.02 16.42
N LEU A 714 -5.70 -6.25 16.43
CA LEU A 714 -4.97 -6.75 17.59
C LEU A 714 -5.00 -5.73 18.74
N LEU A 715 -4.70 -4.46 18.48
CA LEU A 715 -4.78 -3.37 19.46
C LEU A 715 -6.19 -3.23 20.05
N HIS A 716 -7.23 -3.29 19.22
CA HIS A 716 -8.61 -3.26 19.69
C HIS A 716 -8.95 -4.47 20.56
N SER A 717 -8.52 -5.68 20.16
CA SER A 717 -8.74 -6.90 20.94
C SER A 717 -8.00 -6.88 22.28
N MET A 718 -6.76 -6.36 22.30
CA MET A 718 -5.99 -6.16 23.53
C MET A 718 -6.66 -5.14 24.45
N ALA A 719 -7.19 -4.04 23.93
CA ALA A 719 -7.93 -3.08 24.74
C ALA A 719 -9.19 -3.69 25.38
N GLU A 720 -9.91 -4.56 24.65
CA GLU A 720 -11.02 -5.32 25.21
C GLU A 720 -10.59 -6.22 26.37
N LEU A 721 -9.47 -6.94 26.19
CA LEU A 721 -9.00 -7.95 27.13
C LEU A 721 -8.33 -7.36 28.39
N PHE A 722 -7.49 -6.35 28.21
CA PHE A 722 -6.61 -5.82 29.26
C PHE A 722 -7.09 -4.50 29.86
N VAL A 723 -7.95 -3.75 29.15
CA VAL A 723 -8.47 -2.47 29.64
C VAL A 723 -9.93 -2.61 30.05
N TRP A 724 -10.82 -2.99 29.13
CA TRP A 724 -12.25 -2.92 29.38
C TRP A 724 -12.75 -3.97 30.37
N VAL A 725 -12.39 -5.25 30.19
CA VAL A 725 -12.82 -6.34 31.08
C VAL A 725 -12.33 -6.13 32.53
N PRO A 726 -11.03 -5.86 32.80
CA PRO A 726 -10.55 -5.66 34.17
C PRO A 726 -11.16 -4.43 34.85
N LEU A 727 -11.47 -3.37 34.08
CA LEU A 727 -12.07 -2.16 34.61
C LEU A 727 -13.55 -2.35 34.97
N GLU A 728 -14.29 -3.15 34.18
CA GLU A 728 -15.68 -3.54 34.51
C GLU A 728 -15.73 -4.42 35.76
N GLU A 729 -14.79 -5.35 35.91
CA GLU A 729 -14.69 -6.22 37.10
C GLU A 729 -14.34 -5.44 38.37
N ARG A 730 -13.40 -4.48 38.30
CA ARG A 730 -13.02 -3.65 39.46
C ARG A 730 -14.09 -2.61 39.85
N SER A 731 -14.82 -2.05 38.89
CA SER A 731 -15.76 -0.94 39.14
C SER A 731 -17.20 -1.40 39.43
N GLY A 732 -17.54 -2.66 39.13
CA GLY A 732 -18.90 -3.20 39.30
C GLY A 732 -19.96 -2.55 38.40
N ARG A 733 -19.56 -1.68 37.48
CA ARG A 733 -20.45 -0.95 36.55
C ARG A 733 -20.05 -1.25 35.11
N LYS A 734 -21.05 -1.45 34.25
CA LYS A 734 -20.79 -1.64 32.81
C LYS A 734 -20.32 -0.34 32.18
N ILE A 735 -19.23 -0.41 31.42
CA ILE A 735 -18.69 0.76 30.74
C ILE A 735 -19.63 1.12 29.57
N PRO A 736 -19.96 2.41 29.37
CA PRO A 736 -20.82 2.83 28.28
C PRO A 736 -20.26 2.35 26.93
N ARG A 737 -21.12 1.74 26.10
CA ARG A 737 -20.73 1.23 24.76
C ARG A 737 -20.12 2.30 23.87
N ILE A 738 -20.42 3.57 24.11
CA ILE A 738 -19.86 4.71 23.40
C ILE A 738 -18.35 4.80 23.60
N ALA A 739 -17.84 4.66 24.83
CA ALA A 739 -16.41 4.72 25.11
C ALA A 739 -15.63 3.58 24.40
N ARG A 740 -16.17 2.37 24.45
CA ARG A 740 -15.61 1.19 23.77
C ARG A 740 -15.58 1.38 22.25
N ARG A 741 -16.67 1.87 21.66
CA ARG A 741 -16.75 2.15 20.21
C ARG A 741 -15.86 3.31 19.78
N PHE A 742 -15.71 4.32 20.63
CA PHE A 742 -14.84 5.46 20.36
C PHE A 742 -13.38 5.04 20.29
N LEU A 743 -12.88 4.26 21.25
CA LEU A 743 -11.52 3.75 21.21
C LEU A 743 -11.28 2.88 19.96
N ALA A 744 -12.22 1.98 19.63
CA ALA A 744 -12.13 1.16 18.43
C ALA A 744 -12.09 2.04 17.16
N PHE A 745 -12.96 3.05 17.08
CA PHE A 745 -12.97 4.00 15.96
C PHE A 745 -11.61 4.71 15.80
N THR A 746 -11.03 5.20 16.91
CA THR A 746 -9.71 5.86 16.88
C THR A 746 -8.60 4.94 16.39
N ILE A 747 -8.57 3.69 16.84
CA ILE A 747 -7.56 2.70 16.42
C ILE A 747 -7.65 2.43 14.91
N TYR A 748 -8.85 2.20 14.38
CA TYR A 748 -9.02 1.97 12.94
C TYR A 748 -8.79 3.22 12.10
N LEU A 749 -9.14 4.41 12.62
CA LEU A 749 -8.87 5.67 11.95
C LEU A 749 -7.35 5.91 11.83
N MET A 750 -6.57 5.65 12.88
CA MET A 750 -5.11 5.70 12.83
C MET A 750 -4.53 4.71 11.82
N ALA A 751 -5.07 3.49 11.76
CA ALA A 751 -4.65 2.50 10.78
C ALA A 751 -4.93 2.94 9.34
N ILE A 752 -6.07 3.58 9.07
CA ILE A 752 -6.38 4.17 7.75
C ILE A 752 -5.38 5.26 7.39
N PHE A 753 -5.04 6.15 8.32
CA PHE A 753 -4.02 7.17 8.06
C PHE A 753 -2.63 6.57 7.83
N ALA A 754 -2.27 5.55 8.59
CA ALA A 754 -1.02 4.83 8.38
C ALA A 754 -0.99 4.13 7.03
N VAL A 755 -2.11 3.54 6.58
CA VAL A 755 -2.23 2.98 5.23
C VAL A 755 -2.01 4.06 4.16
N ILE A 756 -2.68 5.20 4.28
CA ILE A 756 -2.55 6.31 3.33
C ILE A 756 -1.10 6.81 3.27
N ALA A 757 -0.45 6.95 4.44
CA ALA A 757 0.89 7.49 4.55
C ALA A 757 1.99 6.51 4.14
N PHE A 758 1.95 5.27 4.63
CA PHE A 758 3.05 4.31 4.50
C PHE A 758 2.83 3.30 3.37
N VAL A 759 1.58 3.00 2.97
CA VAL A 759 1.30 2.04 1.88
C VAL A 759 1.12 2.74 0.54
N PHE A 760 0.46 3.90 0.53
CA PHE A 760 0.24 4.68 -0.68
C PHE A 760 1.19 5.87 -0.86
N ASP A 761 2.12 6.06 0.09
CA ASP A 761 3.12 7.14 0.13
C ASP A 761 2.51 8.54 -0.08
N GLN A 762 1.28 8.74 0.42
CA GLN A 762 0.55 10.00 0.27
C GLN A 762 0.86 10.94 1.44
N ARG A 763 1.14 12.20 1.11
CA ARG A 763 1.38 13.24 2.11
C ARG A 763 0.10 13.54 2.90
N LEU A 764 0.07 13.10 4.16
CA LEU A 764 -1.04 13.31 5.11
C LEU A 764 -1.36 14.80 5.40
N THR A 765 -0.47 15.73 5.03
CA THR A 765 -0.61 17.16 5.32
C THR A 765 -1.89 17.77 4.74
N SER A 766 -2.36 17.29 3.58
CA SER A 766 -3.62 17.76 2.95
C SER A 766 -4.86 17.28 3.71
N LEU A 767 -4.88 16.03 4.16
CA LEU A 767 -5.96 15.43 4.96
C LEU A 767 -6.00 16.02 6.38
N LEU A 768 -4.84 16.22 7.01
CA LEU A 768 -4.73 16.82 8.33
C LEU A 768 -5.29 18.25 8.37
N ALA A 769 -5.07 19.05 7.32
CA ALA A 769 -5.63 20.40 7.21
C ALA A 769 -7.17 20.41 7.28
N THR A 770 -7.83 19.47 6.59
CA THR A 770 -9.30 19.31 6.66
C THR A 770 -9.78 18.72 7.99
N SER A 771 -8.97 17.84 8.61
CA SER A 771 -9.27 17.26 9.92
C SER A 771 -9.22 18.29 11.06
N GLY A 772 -8.44 19.37 10.91
CA GLY A 772 -8.38 20.46 11.89
C GLY A 772 -9.73 21.17 12.06
N VAL A 773 -10.47 21.37 10.97
CA VAL A 773 -11.82 21.96 11.01
C VAL A 773 -12.80 21.04 11.73
N ILE A 774 -12.75 19.74 11.45
CA ILE A 774 -13.60 18.73 12.11
C ILE A 774 -13.24 18.62 13.60
N ALA A 775 -11.95 18.61 13.94
CA ALA A 775 -11.48 18.59 15.33
C ALA A 775 -11.92 19.85 16.10
N MET A 776 -11.90 21.02 15.45
CA MET A 776 -12.42 22.27 16.01
C MET A 776 -13.93 22.19 16.25
N ILE A 777 -14.71 21.70 15.28
CA ILE A 777 -16.17 21.53 15.40
C ILE A 777 -16.52 20.54 16.54
N ILE A 778 -15.81 19.40 16.61
CA ILE A 778 -15.98 18.41 17.68
C ILE A 778 -15.57 19.00 19.04
N GLY A 779 -14.46 19.75 19.09
CA GLY A 779 -13.99 20.45 20.28
C GLY A 779 -15.03 21.44 20.83
N LEU A 780 -15.60 22.27 19.96
CA LEU A 780 -16.70 23.18 20.27
C LEU A 780 -17.96 22.43 20.76
N ALA A 781 -18.32 21.31 20.13
CA ALA A 781 -19.47 20.51 20.52
C ALA A 781 -19.30 19.80 21.88
N ILE A 782 -18.07 19.39 22.22
CA ILE A 782 -17.76 18.67 23.47
C ILE A 782 -17.42 19.63 24.62
N GLN A 783 -17.12 20.90 24.35
CA GLN A 783 -16.68 21.91 25.34
C GLN A 783 -17.54 21.93 26.62
N ILE A 784 -18.87 21.92 26.49
CA ILE A 784 -19.81 21.94 27.62
C ILE A 784 -19.73 20.65 28.46
N ASN A 785 -19.51 19.50 27.82
CA ASN A 785 -19.37 18.22 28.53
C ASN A 785 -18.06 18.14 29.31
N ILE A 786 -16.98 18.69 28.75
CA ILE A 786 -15.67 18.79 29.43
C ILE A 786 -15.76 19.76 30.62
N SER A 787 -16.38 20.93 30.44
CA SER A 787 -16.60 21.89 31.52
C SER A 787 -17.34 21.25 32.70
N ASN A 788 -18.41 20.50 32.46
CA ASN A 788 -19.12 19.78 33.54
C ASN A 788 -18.27 18.77 34.30
N ILE A 789 -17.31 18.10 33.64
CA ILE A 789 -16.37 17.17 34.28
C ILE A 789 -15.42 17.94 35.19
N PHE A 790 -14.77 18.99 34.67
CA PHE A 790 -13.82 19.79 35.45
C PHE A 790 -14.49 20.50 36.62
N SER A 791 -15.67 21.08 36.43
CA SER A 791 -16.47 21.65 37.52
C SER A 791 -16.89 20.59 38.55
N GLY A 792 -17.18 19.36 38.11
CA GLY A 792 -17.45 18.26 39.03
C GLY A 792 -16.25 17.87 39.90
N ILE A 793 -15.05 17.87 39.32
CA ILE A 793 -13.80 17.65 40.06
C ILE A 793 -13.54 18.83 41.01
N ALA A 794 -13.68 20.07 40.53
CA ALA A 794 -13.46 21.28 41.32
C ALA A 794 -14.39 21.35 42.55
N ILE A 795 -15.69 21.09 42.38
CA ILE A 795 -16.67 21.05 43.49
C ILE A 795 -16.28 19.97 44.52
N ASN A 796 -15.80 18.80 44.08
CA ASN A 796 -15.33 17.74 44.97
C ASN A 796 -13.99 18.05 45.65
N VAL A 797 -13.19 18.97 45.13
CA VAL A 797 -11.89 19.36 45.72
C VAL A 797 -12.07 20.54 46.67
N GLU A 798 -12.75 21.60 46.25
CA GLU A 798 -12.93 22.85 47.00
C GLU A 798 -14.00 22.74 48.09
N HIS A 799 -14.92 21.77 47.98
CA HIS A 799 -16.02 21.54 48.92
C HIS A 799 -16.81 22.82 49.30
N PRO A 800 -17.30 23.63 48.34
CA PRO A 800 -18.17 24.78 48.65
C PRO A 800 -19.48 24.37 49.34
N PHE A 801 -19.89 23.11 49.12
CA PHE A 801 -20.96 22.41 49.81
C PHE A 801 -20.70 20.90 49.77
N ARG A 802 -21.32 20.15 50.68
CA ARG A 802 -21.16 18.70 50.81
C ARG A 802 -22.50 17.99 50.59
N VAL A 803 -22.44 16.68 50.31
CA VAL A 803 -23.63 15.83 50.33
C VAL A 803 -24.21 15.85 51.74
N GLY A 804 -25.45 16.32 51.87
CA GLY A 804 -26.12 16.55 53.14
C GLY A 804 -26.41 18.02 53.45
N ASP A 805 -25.74 18.98 52.81
CA ASP A 805 -25.92 20.41 53.12
C ASP A 805 -27.20 20.96 52.46
N TRP A 806 -27.89 21.88 53.14
CA TRP A 806 -28.90 22.74 52.55
C TRP A 806 -28.25 23.91 51.82
N VAL A 807 -28.53 24.01 50.52
CA VAL A 807 -27.94 25.02 49.66
C VAL A 807 -28.98 25.68 48.76
N GLN A 808 -28.69 26.92 48.38
CA GLN A 808 -29.31 27.60 47.25
C GLN A 808 -28.23 27.95 46.24
N ILE A 809 -28.37 27.48 45.01
CA ILE A 809 -27.38 27.64 43.94
C ILE A 809 -27.97 28.57 42.87
N GLY A 810 -27.49 29.81 42.79
CA GLY A 810 -27.99 30.82 41.86
C GLY A 810 -29.50 31.05 41.99
N GLU A 811 -30.20 31.02 40.85
CA GLU A 811 -31.66 31.18 40.75
C GLU A 811 -32.45 29.89 41.03
N PHE A 812 -31.77 28.77 41.33
CA PHE A 812 -32.44 27.50 41.60
C PHE A 812 -33.06 27.48 43.00
N GLU A 813 -34.17 26.74 43.15
CA GLU A 813 -34.82 26.55 44.47
C GLU A 813 -33.86 25.97 45.50
N GLU A 814 -34.03 26.37 46.77
CA GLU A 814 -33.26 25.79 47.86
C GLU A 814 -33.56 24.29 48.06
N GLY A 815 -32.52 23.52 48.33
CA GLY A 815 -32.63 22.08 48.48
C GLY A 815 -31.45 21.46 49.20
N LYS A 816 -31.63 20.23 49.68
CA LYS A 816 -30.60 19.43 50.34
C LYS A 816 -29.80 18.66 49.31
N VAL A 817 -28.47 18.78 49.30
CA VAL A 817 -27.61 18.06 48.36
C VAL A 817 -27.65 16.55 48.66
N VAL A 818 -28.02 15.74 47.68
CA VAL A 818 -28.14 14.27 47.83
C VAL A 818 -27.03 13.51 47.11
N ASP A 819 -26.57 14.03 45.96
CA ASP A 819 -25.57 13.35 45.13
C ASP A 819 -24.80 14.37 44.29
N ILE A 820 -23.48 14.22 44.23
CA ILE A 820 -22.60 15.01 43.35
C ILE A 820 -21.95 14.02 42.39
N THR A 821 -22.46 13.97 41.16
CA THR A 821 -21.93 13.10 40.11
C THR A 821 -20.83 13.81 39.31
N TRP A 822 -20.14 13.07 38.43
CA TRP A 822 -19.13 13.66 37.55
C TRP A 822 -19.66 14.76 36.59
N ARG A 823 -20.98 14.89 36.39
CA ARG A 823 -21.58 15.90 35.47
C ARG A 823 -22.65 16.80 36.07
N SER A 824 -23.21 16.45 37.23
CA SER A 824 -24.32 17.19 37.82
C SER A 824 -24.40 17.01 39.33
N THR A 825 -24.81 18.07 40.01
CA THR A 825 -25.18 18.12 41.43
C THR A 825 -26.69 17.95 41.54
N ARG A 826 -27.14 17.02 42.38
CA ARG A 826 -28.56 16.76 42.62
C ARG A 826 -28.93 17.23 44.01
N ILE A 827 -29.94 18.09 44.06
CA ILE A 827 -30.54 18.57 45.31
C ILE A 827 -31.98 18.07 45.41
N VAL A 828 -32.47 17.82 46.62
CA VAL A 828 -33.88 17.56 46.89
C VAL A 828 -34.52 18.81 47.46
N THR A 829 -35.50 19.37 46.76
CA THR A 829 -36.23 20.56 47.20
C THR A 829 -37.13 20.24 48.39
N ARG A 830 -37.62 21.27 49.10
CA ARG A 830 -38.56 21.07 50.23
C ARG A 830 -39.86 20.35 49.84
N MET A 831 -40.23 20.38 48.55
CA MET A 831 -41.39 19.65 48.02
C MET A 831 -41.09 18.17 47.70
N GLY A 832 -39.89 17.68 48.02
CA GLY A 832 -39.46 16.29 47.78
C GLY A 832 -39.05 16.00 46.33
N CYS A 833 -38.90 17.02 45.48
CA CYS A 833 -38.49 16.85 44.08
C CYS A 833 -36.95 16.84 43.96
N VAL A 834 -36.39 15.96 43.12
CA VAL A 834 -34.95 15.96 42.81
C VAL A 834 -34.67 16.92 41.67
N LEU A 835 -33.97 18.02 41.95
CA LEU A 835 -33.47 18.97 40.95
C LEU A 835 -32.02 18.62 40.60
N SER A 836 -31.76 18.34 39.32
CA SER A 836 -30.42 17.98 38.80
C SER A 836 -29.79 19.17 38.09
N ILE A 837 -28.80 19.79 38.72
CA ILE A 837 -28.10 20.99 38.22
C ILE A 837 -26.78 20.55 37.55
N PRO A 838 -26.50 20.95 36.29
CA PRO A 838 -25.21 20.71 35.66
C PRO A 838 -24.06 21.30 36.48
N ASN A 839 -22.95 20.57 36.65
CA ASN A 839 -21.84 21.00 37.48
C ASN A 839 -21.24 22.34 37.02
N SER A 840 -21.21 22.62 35.72
CA SER A 840 -20.71 23.89 35.20
C SER A 840 -21.55 25.06 35.71
N ARG A 841 -22.88 24.93 35.68
CA ARG A 841 -23.79 25.93 36.25
C ARG A 841 -23.70 26.01 37.76
N ALA A 842 -23.55 24.88 38.45
CA ALA A 842 -23.42 24.87 39.90
C ALA A 842 -22.14 25.56 40.39
N SER A 843 -21.04 25.40 39.65
CA SER A 843 -19.75 26.02 39.94
C SER A 843 -19.69 27.51 39.58
N GLU A 844 -20.40 27.92 38.52
CA GLU A 844 -20.43 29.32 38.07
C GLU A 844 -21.45 30.19 38.82
N SER A 845 -22.41 29.58 39.52
CA SER A 845 -23.45 30.30 40.26
C SER A 845 -22.98 30.70 41.66
N ALA A 846 -23.53 31.80 42.19
CA ALA A 846 -23.38 32.11 43.61
C ALA A 846 -24.05 31.02 44.47
N ILE A 847 -23.36 30.54 45.50
CA ILE A 847 -23.83 29.47 46.37
C ILE A 847 -24.08 30.04 47.76
N HIS A 848 -25.30 29.90 48.26
CA HIS A 848 -25.63 30.09 49.67
C HIS A 848 -25.67 28.73 50.34
N ASN A 849 -24.73 28.45 51.23
CA ASN A 849 -24.73 27.25 52.07
C ASN A 849 -25.28 27.61 53.45
N PHE A 850 -26.36 26.95 53.87
CA PHE A 850 -27.03 27.23 55.14
C PHE A 850 -26.52 26.37 56.30
N ASP A 851 -25.66 25.39 56.03
CA ASP A 851 -25.12 24.44 57.02
C ASP A 851 -23.60 24.59 57.24
N TYR A 852 -22.95 25.61 56.65
CA TYR A 852 -21.51 25.88 56.76
C TYR A 852 -21.24 27.34 57.18
N PRO A 853 -20.30 27.63 58.12
CA PRO A 853 -19.38 26.70 58.79
C PRO A 853 -20.00 25.86 59.92
N ASP A 854 -21.14 26.27 60.47
CA ASP A 854 -21.94 25.54 61.45
C ASP A 854 -23.42 25.56 61.04
N SER A 855 -24.26 24.72 61.67
CA SER A 855 -25.69 24.63 61.36
C SER A 855 -26.52 25.81 61.89
N THR A 856 -25.87 26.92 62.27
CA THR A 856 -26.49 28.14 62.79
C THR A 856 -26.76 29.10 61.64
N TYR A 857 -28.00 29.53 61.47
CA TYR A 857 -28.38 30.49 60.43
C TYR A 857 -29.25 31.62 61.00
N TRP A 858 -29.23 32.77 60.31
CA TRP A 858 -29.94 33.98 60.75
C TRP A 858 -31.25 34.16 60.00
N ILE A 859 -32.32 34.35 60.76
CA ILE A 859 -33.65 34.67 60.23
C ILE A 859 -33.91 36.16 60.40
N ARG A 860 -34.53 36.76 59.39
CA ARG A 860 -34.95 38.17 59.40
C ARG A 860 -36.42 38.32 58.99
N PHE A 861 -37.18 39.11 59.73
CA PHE A 861 -38.55 39.49 59.36
C PHE A 861 -38.96 40.81 60.03
N ILE A 862 -40.05 41.42 59.56
CA ILE A 862 -40.54 42.70 60.08
C ILE A 862 -41.81 42.46 60.90
N VAL A 863 -41.86 43.05 62.09
CA VAL A 863 -43.04 43.11 62.94
C VAL A 863 -43.65 44.50 62.82
N HIS A 864 -44.92 44.55 62.43
CA HIS A 864 -45.68 45.78 62.25
C HIS A 864 -46.55 46.07 63.48
N VAL A 865 -46.31 47.18 64.15
CA VAL A 865 -47.00 47.56 65.40
C VAL A 865 -47.65 48.93 65.24
N HIS A 866 -48.74 49.21 65.95
CA HIS A 866 -49.39 50.52 65.89
C HIS A 866 -48.44 51.65 66.39
N PRO A 867 -48.32 52.79 65.68
CA PRO A 867 -47.34 53.86 66.00
C PRO A 867 -47.55 54.58 67.35
N ALA A 868 -48.70 54.38 67.99
CA ALA A 868 -49.03 55.01 69.29
C ALA A 868 -48.16 54.52 70.46
N HIS A 869 -47.41 53.43 70.30
CA HIS A 869 -46.59 52.85 71.36
C HIS A 869 -45.13 53.31 71.24
N HIS A 870 -44.50 53.66 72.38
CA HIS A 870 -43.12 54.14 72.41
C HIS A 870 -42.13 53.09 71.87
N PRO A 871 -41.22 53.44 70.93
CA PRO A 871 -40.35 52.47 70.26
C PRO A 871 -39.49 51.61 71.18
N ASP A 872 -38.87 52.19 72.20
CA ASP A 872 -38.02 51.44 73.15
C ASP A 872 -38.82 50.38 73.92
N ARG A 873 -40.08 50.67 74.23
CA ARG A 873 -40.97 49.75 74.95
C ARG A 873 -41.33 48.57 74.05
N VAL A 874 -41.68 48.84 72.79
CA VAL A 874 -42.00 47.81 71.79
C VAL A 874 -40.76 46.94 71.49
N GLN A 875 -39.58 47.54 71.30
CA GLN A 875 -38.33 46.81 71.08
C GLN A 875 -37.98 45.88 72.25
N LYS A 876 -38.14 46.34 73.49
CA LYS A 876 -37.92 45.50 74.68
C LYS A 876 -38.86 44.29 74.68
N ILE A 877 -40.16 44.50 74.43
CA ILE A 877 -41.15 43.43 74.47
C ILE A 877 -40.94 42.42 73.34
N ILE A 878 -40.62 42.87 72.13
CA ILE A 878 -40.28 41.99 71.01
C ILE A 878 -39.00 41.20 71.34
N ARG A 879 -37.98 41.84 71.93
CA ARG A 879 -36.76 41.16 72.36
C ARG A 879 -37.04 40.07 73.40
N ASP A 880 -37.84 40.39 74.42
CA ASP A 880 -38.24 39.43 75.46
C ASP A 880 -39.03 38.26 74.85
N ALA A 881 -39.88 38.54 73.86
CA ALA A 881 -40.65 37.53 73.15
C ALA A 881 -39.75 36.59 72.34
N VAL A 882 -38.79 37.14 71.58
CA VAL A 882 -37.84 36.35 70.78
C VAL A 882 -36.95 35.50 71.70
N LEU A 883 -36.44 36.04 72.81
CA LEU A 883 -35.65 35.29 73.79
C LEU A 883 -36.44 34.18 74.50
N SER A 884 -37.78 34.28 74.55
CA SER A 884 -38.65 33.26 75.14
C SER A 884 -38.96 32.08 74.20
N ALA A 885 -38.63 32.19 72.91
CA ALA A 885 -38.86 31.12 71.94
C ALA A 885 -37.76 30.06 72.04
N GLU A 886 -38.15 28.78 72.17
CA GLU A 886 -37.21 27.65 72.28
C GLU A 886 -36.37 27.45 71.01
N ALA A 887 -36.87 27.92 69.86
CA ALA A 887 -36.20 27.85 68.56
C ALA A 887 -35.00 28.82 68.41
N VAL A 888 -34.78 29.73 69.36
CA VAL A 888 -33.75 30.76 69.26
C VAL A 888 -32.48 30.33 69.98
N VAL A 889 -31.34 30.39 69.30
CA VAL A 889 -30.03 30.03 69.85
C VAL A 889 -29.64 31.04 70.92
N LYS A 890 -29.66 30.61 72.19
CA LYS A 890 -29.39 31.46 73.36
C LYS A 890 -28.00 32.11 73.36
N LYS A 891 -27.04 31.53 72.64
CA LYS A 891 -25.67 32.05 72.51
C LYS A 891 -25.62 33.39 71.76
N HIS A 892 -26.57 33.64 70.85
CA HIS A 892 -26.63 34.86 70.05
C HIS A 892 -27.78 35.76 70.51
N THR A 893 -27.49 37.03 70.78
CA THR A 893 -28.51 37.99 71.19
C THR A 893 -29.33 38.45 69.97
N PRO A 894 -30.67 38.38 69.98
CA PRO A 894 -31.48 38.85 68.87
C PRO A 894 -31.42 40.38 68.75
N TYR A 895 -31.38 40.88 67.52
CA TYR A 895 -31.34 42.30 67.20
C TYR A 895 -32.71 42.78 66.73
N ILE A 896 -33.30 43.71 67.50
CA ILE A 896 -34.58 44.34 67.17
C ILE A 896 -34.35 45.81 66.85
N VAL A 897 -34.53 46.20 65.60
CA VAL A 897 -34.25 47.55 65.10
C VAL A 897 -35.55 48.24 64.68
N PHE A 898 -35.86 49.38 65.29
CA PHE A 898 -36.94 50.23 64.82
C PHE A 898 -36.52 50.92 63.51
N ARG A 899 -37.24 50.64 62.41
CA ARG A 899 -36.93 51.19 61.08
C ARG A 899 -37.61 52.53 60.79
N GLY A 900 -38.54 52.95 61.63
CA GLY A 900 -39.37 54.13 61.43
C GLY A 900 -40.87 53.79 61.36
N VAL A 901 -41.67 54.80 61.06
CA VAL A 901 -43.13 54.67 60.90
C VAL A 901 -43.46 54.77 59.41
N SER A 902 -44.02 53.69 58.84
CA SER A 902 -44.68 53.70 57.55
C SER A 902 -46.08 54.32 57.68
N GLY A 903 -46.73 54.67 56.57
CA GLY A 903 -48.04 55.34 56.59
C GLY A 903 -49.18 54.62 57.34
N TRP A 904 -48.95 53.38 57.80
CA TRP A 904 -49.92 52.56 58.54
C TRP A 904 -49.32 51.78 59.74
N ALA A 905 -47.99 51.72 59.93
CA ALA A 905 -47.36 50.94 61.01
C ALA A 905 -45.99 51.49 61.46
N ALA A 906 -45.62 51.23 62.72
CA ALA A 906 -44.25 51.29 63.19
C ALA A 906 -43.56 49.95 62.90
N ASP A 907 -42.46 49.98 62.14
CA ASP A 907 -41.80 48.79 61.62
C ASP A 907 -40.60 48.40 62.49
N TYR A 908 -40.61 47.17 63.01
CA TYR A 908 -39.53 46.61 63.82
C TYR A 908 -38.91 45.44 63.08
N LEU A 909 -37.67 45.60 62.65
CA LEU A 909 -36.89 44.55 62.00
C LEU A 909 -36.30 43.63 63.08
N CYS A 910 -36.72 42.37 63.05
CA CYS A 910 -36.30 41.33 63.96
C CYS A 910 -35.27 40.41 63.29
N TYR A 911 -34.12 40.26 63.92
CA TYR A 911 -33.08 39.29 63.56
C TYR A 911 -32.79 38.34 64.72
N PHE A 912 -32.81 37.05 64.45
CA PHE A 912 -32.44 36.02 65.44
C PHE A 912 -31.72 34.85 64.78
N ALA A 913 -30.90 34.14 65.57
CA ALA A 913 -30.19 32.95 65.12
C ALA A 913 -30.98 31.68 65.52
N ALA A 914 -31.04 30.71 64.61
CA ALA A 914 -31.62 29.38 64.82
C ALA A 914 -30.62 28.31 64.36
N GLU A 915 -30.77 27.08 64.86
CA GLU A 915 -29.97 25.91 64.47
C GLU A 915 -30.79 24.97 63.58
N ASP A 916 -30.16 24.30 62.62
CA ASP A 916 -30.79 23.35 61.66
C ASP A 916 -31.79 24.00 60.70
N TYR A 917 -31.31 24.29 59.48
CA TYR A 917 -32.10 24.92 58.43
C TYR A 917 -33.32 24.12 57.98
N THR A 918 -33.35 22.80 58.26
CA THR A 918 -34.48 21.93 57.93
C THR A 918 -35.78 22.46 58.54
N TRP A 919 -35.71 22.97 59.78
CA TRP A 919 -36.87 23.41 60.57
C TRP A 919 -37.18 24.91 60.46
N ARG A 920 -36.64 25.61 59.45
CA ARG A 920 -36.79 27.07 59.30
C ARG A 920 -38.20 27.60 59.49
N LEU A 921 -39.20 26.99 58.86
CA LEU A 921 -40.59 27.43 58.98
C LEU A 921 -41.12 27.27 60.41
N VAL A 922 -40.70 26.22 61.11
CA VAL A 922 -41.08 25.96 62.51
C VAL A 922 -40.40 26.96 63.45
N HIS A 923 -39.16 27.35 63.17
CA HIS A 923 -38.46 28.39 63.94
C HIS A 923 -39.13 29.76 63.79
N GLU A 924 -39.46 30.15 62.55
CA GLU A 924 -40.20 31.39 62.26
C GLU A 924 -41.55 31.40 62.98
N GLU A 925 -42.32 30.31 62.88
CA GLU A 925 -43.62 30.18 63.55
C GLU A 925 -43.51 30.30 65.08
N SER A 926 -42.53 29.63 65.69
CA SER A 926 -42.32 29.64 67.15
C SER A 926 -42.08 31.06 67.67
N VAL A 927 -41.22 31.84 66.99
CA VAL A 927 -40.93 33.22 67.35
C VAL A 927 -42.15 34.12 67.13
N TRP A 928 -42.86 33.98 66.01
CA TRP A 928 -44.08 34.74 65.74
C TRP A 928 -45.16 34.53 66.80
N LYS A 929 -45.38 33.28 67.23
CA LYS A 929 -46.33 32.97 68.32
C LYS A 929 -45.95 33.66 69.62
N ARG A 930 -44.65 33.68 69.98
CA ARG A 930 -44.19 34.38 71.19
C ARG A 930 -44.37 35.88 71.06
N ILE A 931 -44.04 36.48 69.91
CA ILE A 931 -44.23 37.91 69.67
C ILE A 931 -45.70 38.29 69.80
N TRP A 932 -46.60 37.51 69.20
CA TRP A 932 -48.04 37.70 69.33
C TRP A 932 -48.49 37.72 70.80
N ILE A 933 -48.12 36.68 71.56
CA ILE A 933 -48.51 36.55 72.98
C ILE A 933 -47.97 37.71 73.83
N HIS A 934 -46.71 38.11 73.63
CA HIS A 934 -46.06 39.15 74.41
C HIS A 934 -46.61 40.55 74.09
N LEU A 935 -46.87 40.85 72.81
CA LEU A 935 -47.48 42.12 72.42
C LEU A 935 -48.91 42.25 72.95
N GLU A 936 -49.72 41.18 72.82
CA GLU A 936 -51.09 41.12 73.33
C GLU A 936 -51.14 41.33 74.86
N ARG A 937 -50.32 40.59 75.62
CA ARG A 937 -50.24 40.73 77.09
C ARG A 937 -49.74 42.10 77.55
N ALA A 938 -48.94 42.78 76.73
CA ALA A 938 -48.46 44.12 77.03
C ALA A 938 -49.44 45.24 76.64
N GLY A 939 -50.60 44.90 76.07
CA GLY A 939 -51.59 45.85 75.58
C GLY A 939 -51.12 46.62 74.34
N ILE A 940 -50.25 46.02 73.53
CA ILE A 940 -49.71 46.61 72.30
C ILE A 940 -50.46 46.04 71.11
N SER A 941 -51.18 46.88 70.38
CA SER A 941 -51.99 46.44 69.24
C SER A 941 -51.14 46.26 67.98
N PRO A 942 -51.34 45.16 67.21
CA PRO A 942 -50.80 45.04 65.85
C PRO A 942 -51.28 46.19 64.98
N ALA A 943 -50.46 46.62 64.02
CA ALA A 943 -50.89 47.61 63.05
C ALA A 943 -51.98 47.02 62.14
N ILE A 944 -53.08 47.75 61.95
CA ILE A 944 -54.16 47.39 61.04
C ILE A 944 -54.19 48.43 59.91
N GLN A 945 -53.98 47.97 58.68
CA GLN A 945 -54.16 48.81 57.50
C GLN A 945 -55.66 49.08 57.31
N ARG A 946 -56.13 50.31 57.52
CA ARG A 946 -57.52 50.72 57.23
C ARG A 946 -57.56 51.50 55.91
N GLN A 947 -58.37 51.04 54.96
CA GLN A 947 -58.76 51.77 53.75
C GLN A 947 -60.20 52.27 53.93
N GLU A 948 -60.45 53.56 53.72
CA GLU A 948 -61.82 54.08 53.50
C GLU A 948 -62.16 53.90 52.02
N ILE A 949 -63.18 53.08 51.73
CA ILE A 949 -63.61 52.74 50.36
C ILE A 949 -64.86 53.56 50.02
N HIS A 950 -64.75 54.48 49.06
CA HIS A 950 -65.92 55.09 48.41
C HIS A 950 -66.48 54.12 47.35
N LEU A 951 -67.63 53.50 47.62
CA LEU A 951 -68.35 52.61 46.69
C LEU A 951 -69.10 53.43 45.62
N PHE A 952 -68.55 53.49 44.40
CA PHE A 952 -69.29 53.91 43.21
C PHE A 952 -69.74 52.69 42.39
N LYS A 953 -71.04 52.64 42.08
CA LYS A 953 -71.73 51.58 41.30
C LYS A 953 -71.35 51.65 39.82
N GLY A 954 -71.18 50.48 39.20
CA GLY A 954 -70.45 50.26 37.96
C GLY A 954 -70.96 50.91 36.67
N VAL A 955 -70.07 50.96 35.67
CA VAL A 955 -70.37 51.15 34.25
C VAL A 955 -69.55 50.15 33.43
N LYS A 956 -70.25 49.56 32.44
CA LYS A 956 -69.83 48.55 31.46
C LYS A 956 -68.52 48.86 30.72
N GLU A 957 -67.78 47.80 30.40
CA GLU A 957 -66.65 47.78 29.46
C GLU A 957 -67.00 48.47 28.12
N ARG A 958 -66.18 49.45 27.72
CA ARG A 958 -66.16 49.99 26.35
C ARG A 958 -65.20 49.13 25.53
N GLY A 959 -65.75 48.28 24.66
CA GLY A 959 -64.99 47.46 23.72
C GLY A 959 -64.31 48.26 22.60
N GLU A 960 -63.16 47.76 22.14
CA GLU A 960 -62.20 48.32 21.16
C GLU A 960 -62.75 48.65 19.75
N LYS A 961 -64.06 48.64 19.51
CA LYS A 961 -64.66 48.99 18.20
C LYS A 961 -65.33 50.37 18.11
N ASN A 962 -65.39 51.14 19.20
CA ASN A 962 -66.01 52.48 19.21
C ASN A 962 -65.01 53.66 19.29
N ALA A 963 -63.70 53.40 19.28
CA ALA A 963 -62.68 54.45 19.46
C ALA A 963 -62.28 55.21 18.18
N THR A 964 -62.72 54.73 17.01
CA THR A 964 -62.43 55.33 15.68
C THR A 964 -63.68 55.82 14.95
N ASP A 965 -64.84 55.86 15.62
CA ASP A 965 -66.09 56.39 15.07
C ASP A 965 -66.05 57.94 14.99
N PRO A 966 -66.11 58.55 13.79
CA PRO A 966 -66.03 60.00 13.62
C PRO A 966 -67.11 60.76 14.40
N LEU A 967 -68.32 60.20 14.54
CA LEU A 967 -69.41 60.84 15.25
C LEU A 967 -69.14 60.95 16.75
N THR A 968 -68.52 59.92 17.35
CA THR A 968 -68.15 59.92 18.76
C THR A 968 -67.10 60.98 19.08
N LEU A 969 -66.11 61.18 18.20
CA LEU A 969 -65.07 62.20 18.37
C LEU A 969 -65.59 63.63 18.18
N LEU A 970 -66.50 63.87 17.23
CA LEU A 970 -67.13 65.19 17.04
C LEU A 970 -67.95 65.64 18.26
N LYS A 971 -68.43 64.71 19.10
CA LYS A 971 -69.15 65.03 20.35
C LYS A 971 -68.23 65.48 21.48
N GLU A 972 -66.98 65.00 21.48
CA GLU A 972 -66.01 65.25 22.56
C GLU A 972 -65.18 66.53 22.33
N ILE A 973 -65.06 67.01 21.09
CA ILE A 973 -64.22 68.16 20.74
C ILE A 973 -64.96 69.50 20.90
N ASP A 974 -64.36 70.43 21.64
CA ASP A 974 -64.96 71.71 22.01
C ASP A 974 -65.52 72.54 20.84
N ILE A 975 -64.86 72.60 19.68
CA ILE A 975 -65.31 73.42 18.54
C ILE A 975 -66.59 72.90 17.88
N PHE A 976 -66.87 71.60 18.01
CA PHE A 976 -68.07 70.97 17.44
C PHE A 976 -69.20 70.80 18.45
N ARG A 977 -68.93 71.00 19.74
CA ARG A 977 -69.92 70.92 20.81
C ARG A 977 -71.17 71.79 20.58
N PRO A 978 -71.09 73.02 20.02
CA PRO A 978 -72.27 73.85 19.77
C PRO A 978 -73.17 73.36 18.63
N PHE A 979 -72.69 72.51 17.72
CA PHE A 979 -73.51 72.01 16.61
C PHE A 979 -74.60 71.06 17.12
N SER A 980 -75.79 71.13 16.52
CA SER A 980 -76.86 70.15 16.72
C SER A 980 -76.40 68.72 16.39
N GLU A 981 -77.08 67.71 16.94
CA GLU A 981 -76.76 66.31 16.65
C GLU A 981 -76.98 65.96 15.17
N GLU A 982 -77.97 66.57 14.49
CA GLU A 982 -78.14 66.41 13.03
C GLU A 982 -76.93 66.95 12.25
N ALA A 983 -76.40 68.11 12.64
CA ALA A 983 -75.22 68.70 12.01
C ALA A 983 -73.94 67.89 12.26
N LYS A 984 -73.78 67.29 13.45
CA LYS A 984 -72.64 66.40 13.74
C LYS A 984 -72.70 65.11 12.92
N ASN A 985 -73.89 64.53 12.75
CA ASN A 985 -74.11 63.39 11.86
C ASN A 985 -73.80 63.75 10.40
N TYR A 986 -74.26 64.92 9.95
CA TYR A 986 -73.99 65.41 8.59
C TYR A 986 -72.49 65.53 8.29
N LEU A 987 -71.71 66.00 9.29
CA LEU A 987 -70.26 66.12 9.19
C LEU A 987 -69.55 64.77 9.33
N SER A 988 -70.00 63.87 10.22
CA SER A 988 -69.38 62.54 10.37
C SER A 988 -69.40 61.72 9.09
N ASP A 989 -70.44 61.87 8.27
CA ASP A 989 -70.58 61.16 7.00
C ASP A 989 -69.67 61.72 5.88
N ARG A 990 -69.12 62.94 6.05
CA ARG A 990 -68.29 63.64 5.04
C ARG A 990 -66.84 63.83 5.45
N ILE A 991 -66.47 63.45 6.67
CA ILE A 991 -65.09 63.48 7.15
C ILE A 991 -64.20 62.55 6.32
N ARG A 992 -63.02 63.04 5.96
CA ARG A 992 -61.99 62.23 5.30
C ARG A 992 -60.90 61.82 6.27
N SER A 993 -60.47 60.57 6.22
CA SER A 993 -59.39 60.06 7.07
C SER A 993 -58.05 60.06 6.37
N HIS A 994 -57.03 60.61 7.00
CA HIS A 994 -55.67 60.68 6.50
C HIS A 994 -54.69 60.03 7.48
N ARG A 995 -53.73 59.26 6.94
CA ARG A 995 -52.63 58.69 7.71
C ARG A 995 -51.32 59.26 7.21
N PHE A 996 -50.55 59.85 8.12
CA PHE A 996 -49.24 60.42 7.83
C PHE A 996 -48.17 59.65 8.60
N PRO A 997 -47.12 59.15 7.94
CA PRO A 997 -45.95 58.60 8.63
C PRO A 997 -45.19 59.69 9.39
N PRO A 998 -44.30 59.36 10.34
CA PRO A 998 -43.49 60.34 11.07
C PRO A 998 -42.67 61.25 10.12
N ASN A 999 -42.46 62.49 10.55
CA ASN A 999 -41.72 63.57 9.88
C ASN A 999 -42.30 64.09 8.55
N GLN A 1000 -43.59 63.87 8.27
CA GLN A 1000 -44.27 64.50 7.13
C GLN A 1000 -44.91 65.84 7.49
N ILE A 1001 -44.76 66.81 6.59
CA ILE A 1001 -45.45 68.10 6.69
C ILE A 1001 -46.91 67.89 6.26
N ILE A 1002 -47.85 68.15 7.18
CA ILE A 1002 -49.29 68.01 6.94
C ILE A 1002 -49.86 69.31 6.36
N VAL A 1003 -49.45 70.46 6.92
CA VAL A 1003 -49.76 71.80 6.39
C VAL A 1003 -48.55 72.71 6.55
N GLU A 1004 -48.40 73.71 5.69
CA GLU A 1004 -47.22 74.58 5.63
C GLU A 1004 -47.61 76.05 5.81
N GLN A 1005 -46.83 76.80 6.61
CA GLN A 1005 -47.07 78.21 6.90
C GLN A 1005 -47.05 79.07 5.63
N GLY A 1006 -47.96 80.04 5.53
CA GLY A 1006 -48.07 80.98 4.40
C GLY A 1006 -48.80 80.43 3.17
N LYS A 1007 -49.23 79.16 3.19
CA LYS A 1007 -50.13 78.63 2.15
C LYS A 1007 -51.60 78.90 2.52
N PRO A 1008 -52.49 79.18 1.56
CA PRO A 1008 -53.93 79.23 1.82
C PRO A 1008 -54.43 77.86 2.28
N GLY A 1009 -55.44 77.83 3.16
CA GLY A 1009 -55.97 76.59 3.72
C GLY A 1009 -57.48 76.62 3.87
N ASP A 1010 -58.14 75.59 3.34
CA ASP A 1010 -59.59 75.42 3.30
C ASP A 1010 -60.07 74.19 4.10
N SER A 1011 -59.22 73.64 4.97
CA SER A 1011 -59.52 72.44 5.77
C SER A 1011 -59.02 72.51 7.22
N LEU A 1012 -59.81 71.92 8.12
CA LEU A 1012 -59.50 71.67 9.53
C LEU A 1012 -59.17 70.19 9.74
N PHE A 1013 -58.13 69.91 10.54
CA PHE A 1013 -57.71 68.56 10.88
C PHE A 1013 -57.88 68.26 12.37
N ILE A 1014 -58.40 67.07 12.68
CA ILE A 1014 -58.60 66.53 14.02
C ILE A 1014 -57.66 65.34 14.21
N ILE A 1015 -56.89 65.32 15.30
CA ILE A 1015 -55.94 64.25 15.61
C ILE A 1015 -56.66 63.12 16.33
N VAL A 1016 -56.78 61.97 15.68
CA VAL A 1016 -57.36 60.74 16.25
C VAL A 1016 -56.29 59.97 17.02
N GLU A 1017 -55.12 59.78 16.39
CA GLU A 1017 -53.98 59.07 16.97
C GLU A 1017 -52.68 59.72 16.50
N GLY A 1018 -51.63 59.70 17.34
CA GLY A 1018 -50.32 60.26 17.05
C GLY A 1018 -50.09 61.67 17.61
N VAL A 1019 -48.88 62.18 17.39
CA VAL A 1019 -48.42 63.49 17.87
C VAL A 1019 -47.89 64.31 16.71
N VAL A 1020 -48.36 65.55 16.59
CA VAL A 1020 -47.86 66.53 15.60
C VAL A 1020 -47.16 67.69 16.30
N GLY A 1021 -46.09 68.19 15.69
CA GLY A 1021 -45.37 69.39 16.11
C GLY A 1021 -45.79 70.58 15.25
N VAL A 1022 -46.17 71.68 15.90
CA VAL A 1022 -46.52 72.96 15.25
C VAL A 1022 -45.29 73.87 15.29
N ARG A 1023 -44.83 74.31 14.12
CA ARG A 1023 -43.63 75.14 13.94
C ARG A 1023 -43.97 76.43 13.21
N THR A 1024 -43.38 77.53 13.66
CA THR A 1024 -43.44 78.82 12.95
C THR A 1024 -42.05 79.20 12.45
N ASN A 1025 -41.98 79.85 11.29
CA ASN A 1025 -40.71 80.26 10.68
C ASN A 1025 -39.90 81.24 11.57
N GLU A 1026 -40.56 81.97 12.48
CA GLU A 1026 -39.90 82.95 13.37
C GLU A 1026 -39.46 82.39 14.73
N LYS A 1027 -40.20 81.41 15.30
CA LYS A 1027 -40.01 80.98 16.70
C LYS A 1027 -39.70 79.48 16.87
N GLY A 1028 -39.56 78.73 15.78
CA GLY A 1028 -39.35 77.29 15.84
C GLY A 1028 -40.60 76.54 16.29
N GLU A 1029 -40.43 75.44 17.04
CA GLU A 1029 -41.54 74.60 17.52
C GLU A 1029 -42.29 75.27 18.67
N VAL A 1030 -43.55 75.65 18.41
CA VAL A 1030 -44.38 76.45 19.33
C VAL A 1030 -45.36 75.62 20.15
N ALA A 1031 -45.72 74.42 19.67
CA ALA A 1031 -46.58 73.49 20.40
C ALA A 1031 -46.45 72.06 19.86
N ARG A 1032 -46.79 71.07 20.68
CA ARG A 1032 -47.09 69.70 20.25
C ARG A 1032 -48.55 69.40 20.56
N LEU A 1033 -49.25 68.79 19.61
CA LEU A 1033 -50.66 68.43 19.73
C LEU A 1033 -50.80 66.91 19.59
N GLY A 1034 -51.63 66.31 20.44
CA GLY A 1034 -51.88 64.87 20.47
C GLY A 1034 -53.35 64.54 20.17
N SER A 1035 -53.71 63.27 20.34
CA SER A 1035 -55.09 62.78 20.18
C SER A 1035 -56.10 63.66 20.93
N GLY A 1036 -57.22 63.98 20.28
CA GLY A 1036 -58.27 64.87 20.79
C GLY A 1036 -58.02 66.37 20.57
N ASN A 1037 -56.85 66.77 20.04
CA ASN A 1037 -56.60 68.14 19.59
C ASN A 1037 -56.87 68.31 18.08
N PHE A 1038 -57.00 69.56 17.62
CA PHE A 1038 -57.26 69.90 16.22
C PHE A 1038 -56.46 71.15 15.80
N PHE A 1039 -56.25 71.34 14.49
CA PHE A 1039 -55.54 72.49 13.92
C PHE A 1039 -56.03 72.84 12.51
N GLY A 1040 -55.90 74.11 12.13
CA GLY A 1040 -56.32 74.63 10.81
C GLY A 1040 -57.66 75.38 10.84
N GLU A 1041 -58.24 75.54 12.03
CA GLU A 1041 -59.51 76.19 12.30
C GLU A 1041 -59.56 77.66 11.86
N LYS A 1042 -58.46 78.40 12.01
CA LYS A 1042 -58.42 79.81 11.64
C LYS A 1042 -58.49 80.00 10.13
N ALA A 1043 -57.65 79.29 9.38
CA ALA A 1043 -57.65 79.32 7.92
C ALA A 1043 -59.01 78.89 7.33
N LEU A 1044 -59.60 77.83 7.88
CA LEU A 1044 -60.94 77.35 7.48
C LEU A 1044 -62.05 78.38 7.72
N MET A 1045 -62.01 79.09 8.84
CA MET A 1045 -63.12 79.94 9.30
C MET A 1045 -63.01 81.41 8.85
N THR A 1046 -61.80 81.95 8.71
CA THR A 1046 -61.56 83.36 8.34
C THR A 1046 -61.00 83.55 6.93
N GLY A 1047 -60.50 82.50 6.29
CA GLY A 1047 -59.87 82.56 4.96
C GLY A 1047 -58.44 83.09 4.94
N GLU A 1048 -57.82 83.27 6.11
CA GLU A 1048 -56.42 83.67 6.23
C GLU A 1048 -55.45 82.52 5.87
N GLU A 1049 -54.20 82.86 5.51
CA GLU A 1049 -53.15 81.86 5.26
C GLU A 1049 -52.83 81.06 6.53
N ARG A 1050 -52.31 79.83 6.36
CA ARG A 1050 -51.89 78.96 7.45
C ARG A 1050 -50.80 79.66 8.27
N MET A 1051 -51.05 79.85 9.57
CA MET A 1051 -50.15 80.60 10.47
C MET A 1051 -48.90 79.82 10.91
N ALA A 1052 -48.87 78.49 10.74
CA ALA A 1052 -47.78 77.62 11.17
C ALA A 1052 -47.69 76.36 10.30
N THR A 1053 -46.49 75.80 10.19
CA THR A 1053 -46.22 74.50 9.57
C THR A 1053 -46.46 73.40 10.60
N VAL A 1054 -47.26 72.39 10.29
CA VAL A 1054 -47.54 71.25 11.18
C VAL A 1054 -46.92 70.00 10.60
N ILE A 1055 -46.12 69.30 11.41
CA ILE A 1055 -45.36 68.12 11.01
C ILE A 1055 -45.72 66.95 11.93
N SER A 1056 -45.99 65.77 11.37
CA SER A 1056 -46.15 64.55 12.17
C SER A 1056 -44.83 64.20 12.86
N LEU A 1057 -44.83 63.99 14.18
CA LEU A 1057 -43.65 63.51 14.91
C LEU A 1057 -43.68 61.99 15.08
N THR A 1058 -44.88 61.42 15.15
CA THR A 1058 -45.14 59.99 15.10
C THR A 1058 -46.02 59.66 13.90
N GLU A 1059 -46.24 58.37 13.64
CA GLU A 1059 -47.32 57.99 12.74
C GLU A 1059 -48.64 58.57 13.29
N THR A 1060 -49.35 59.31 12.44
CA THR A 1060 -50.49 60.14 12.86
C THR A 1060 -51.70 59.84 11.99
N TYR A 1061 -52.83 59.58 12.62
CA TYR A 1061 -54.13 59.40 11.99
C TYR A 1061 -55.01 60.62 12.26
N LEU A 1062 -55.51 61.23 11.20
CA LEU A 1062 -56.21 62.51 11.23
C LEU A 1062 -57.56 62.41 10.51
N PHE A 1063 -58.54 63.19 10.96
CA PHE A 1063 -59.77 63.46 10.23
C PHE A 1063 -59.76 64.89 9.68
N GLU A 1064 -60.02 65.04 8.39
CA GLU A 1064 -60.10 66.32 7.67
C GLU A 1064 -61.56 66.71 7.41
N ILE A 1065 -61.87 67.99 7.67
CA ILE A 1065 -63.15 68.63 7.34
C ILE A 1065 -62.86 69.86 6.49
N THR A 1066 -63.47 69.93 5.30
CA THR A 1066 -63.24 71.01 4.34
C THR A 1066 -64.24 72.17 4.52
N LYS A 1067 -63.94 73.32 3.90
CA LYS A 1067 -64.81 74.51 3.91
C LYS A 1067 -66.19 74.21 3.33
N GLU A 1068 -66.25 73.42 2.27
CA GLU A 1068 -67.49 73.05 1.58
C GLU A 1068 -68.39 72.21 2.49
N ASP A 1069 -67.79 71.29 3.26
CA ASP A 1069 -68.52 70.39 4.15
C ASP A 1069 -69.10 71.11 5.37
N ILE A 1070 -68.38 72.10 5.92
CA ILE A 1070 -68.84 72.86 7.09
C ILE A 1070 -69.77 74.02 6.75
N ALA A 1071 -69.71 74.56 5.53
CA ALA A 1071 -70.48 75.75 5.11
C ALA A 1071 -72.00 75.55 5.22
N GLY A 1072 -72.52 74.38 4.86
CA GLY A 1072 -73.95 74.05 4.96
C GLY A 1072 -74.47 74.16 6.40
N PRO A 1073 -73.97 73.31 7.33
CA PRO A 1073 -74.34 73.37 8.74
C PRO A 1073 -74.14 74.75 9.40
N LEU A 1074 -73.10 75.50 9.01
CA LEU A 1074 -72.86 76.84 9.55
C LEU A 1074 -73.88 77.89 9.08
N SER A 1075 -74.37 77.75 7.83
CA SER A 1075 -75.35 78.67 7.25
C SER A 1075 -76.77 78.47 7.77
N GLU A 1076 -77.10 77.24 8.18
CA GLU A 1076 -78.41 76.87 8.74
C GLU A 1076 -78.56 77.22 10.23
N GLN A 1077 -77.45 77.43 10.95
CA GLN A 1077 -77.44 77.71 12.39
C GLN A 1077 -76.59 78.95 12.75
N PRO A 1078 -77.11 80.17 12.57
CA PRO A 1078 -76.37 81.41 12.83
C PRO A 1078 -75.85 81.56 14.26
N GLU A 1079 -76.54 80.96 15.24
CA GLU A 1079 -76.14 80.96 16.67
C GLU A 1079 -74.83 80.18 16.91
N VAL A 1080 -74.56 79.15 16.12
CA VAL A 1080 -73.33 78.34 16.21
C VAL A 1080 -72.11 79.15 15.79
N SER A 1081 -72.26 80.01 14.78
CA SER A 1081 -71.20 80.93 14.33
C SER A 1081 -70.74 81.90 15.44
N GLU A 1082 -71.67 82.34 16.29
CA GLU A 1082 -71.36 83.21 17.44
C GLU A 1082 -70.59 82.47 18.54
N LEU A 1083 -70.96 81.22 18.85
CA LEU A 1083 -70.25 80.39 19.83
C LEU A 1083 -68.86 79.99 19.35
N ILE A 1084 -68.69 79.63 18.07
CA ILE A 1084 -67.37 79.29 17.51
C ILE A 1084 -66.47 80.53 17.51
N SER A 1085 -66.99 81.72 17.18
CA SER A 1085 -66.26 82.98 17.29
C SER A 1085 -65.77 83.27 18.72
N LYS A 1086 -66.52 82.84 19.74
CA LYS A 1086 -66.10 82.90 21.15
C LYS A 1086 -64.96 81.94 21.45
N ILE A 1087 -65.09 80.68 21.05
CA ILE A 1087 -64.08 79.64 21.27
C ILE A 1087 -62.75 79.98 20.58
N LEU A 1088 -62.80 80.50 19.34
CA LEU A 1088 -61.61 80.89 18.59
C LEU A 1088 -60.85 82.06 19.24
N ALA A 1089 -61.55 83.10 19.68
CA ALA A 1089 -60.92 84.25 20.33
C ALA A 1089 -60.45 83.95 21.77
N GLU A 1090 -61.09 83.01 22.50
CA GLU A 1090 -60.53 82.50 23.76
C GLU A 1090 -59.23 81.71 23.53
N ARG A 1091 -59.17 80.86 22.50
CA ARG A 1091 -57.94 80.13 22.16
C ARG A 1091 -56.82 81.05 21.66
N GLU A 1092 -57.14 82.09 20.91
CA GLU A 1092 -56.14 83.09 20.49
C GLU A 1092 -55.60 83.89 21.69
N LYS A 1093 -56.44 84.20 22.70
CA LYS A 1093 -55.97 84.74 24.00
C LYS A 1093 -55.08 83.76 24.75
N VAL A 1094 -55.38 82.46 24.73
CA VAL A 1094 -54.56 81.42 25.40
C VAL A 1094 -53.22 81.20 24.67
N MET A 1095 -53.19 81.19 23.34
CA MET A 1095 -51.94 81.11 22.57
C MET A 1095 -51.10 82.38 22.73
N ASN A 1096 -51.71 83.57 22.67
CA ASN A 1096 -50.99 84.83 22.86
C ASN A 1096 -50.52 85.03 24.33
N SER A 1097 -51.19 84.44 25.32
CA SER A 1097 -50.75 84.49 26.73
C SER A 1097 -49.65 83.47 27.07
N ARG A 1098 -49.58 82.31 26.40
CA ARG A 1098 -48.42 81.39 26.49
C ARG A 1098 -47.16 81.95 25.82
N THR A 1099 -47.33 82.88 24.88
CA THR A 1099 -46.21 83.54 24.16
C THR A 1099 -45.75 84.83 24.86
N LYS A 1100 -46.44 85.31 25.91
CA LYS A 1100 -46.19 86.59 26.61
C LYS A 1100 -45.54 86.45 28.00
N LYS A 1101 -44.86 85.34 28.30
CA LYS A 1101 -44.10 85.16 29.55
C LYS A 1101 -42.60 85.53 29.45
N GLU A 1102 -42.17 86.08 28.33
CA GLU A 1102 -40.90 86.80 28.19
C GLU A 1102 -41.20 88.15 27.53
N THR A 1103 -40.76 89.22 28.20
CA THR A 1103 -40.84 90.66 27.86
C THR A 1103 -42.15 91.41 28.13
N GLU A 1104 -42.10 92.29 29.15
CA GLU A 1104 -43.03 93.39 29.44
C GLU A 1104 -42.87 94.51 28.39
N GLU A 1105 -43.97 94.92 27.73
CA GLU A 1105 -44.48 96.31 27.67
C GLU A 1105 -45.66 96.42 26.68
N SER A 1106 -46.44 97.47 26.88
CA SER A 1106 -47.82 97.72 26.48
C SER A 1106 -48.17 97.63 24.99
N VAL A 1107 -49.33 97.05 24.65
CA VAL A 1107 -50.36 97.64 23.77
C VAL A 1107 -51.75 97.08 24.15
N LYS A 1108 -52.68 97.97 24.51
CA LYS A 1108 -54.13 97.70 24.57
C LYS A 1108 -54.63 97.45 23.15
N GLY A 1109 -54.96 96.19 22.85
CA GLY A 1109 -55.74 95.81 21.67
C GLY A 1109 -56.82 94.85 22.10
N SER A 1110 -58.06 95.32 22.19
CA SER A 1110 -59.25 94.50 22.41
C SER A 1110 -59.49 93.63 21.18
N THR A 1111 -59.13 92.35 21.21
CA THR A 1111 -59.65 91.38 20.25
C THR A 1111 -61.11 91.14 20.59
N ASP A 1112 -61.97 91.98 20.02
CA ASP A 1112 -63.41 91.96 20.22
C ASP A 1112 -64.01 90.82 19.39
N HIS A 1113 -64.79 89.93 20.02
CA HIS A 1113 -65.43 88.78 19.36
C HIS A 1113 -66.29 89.21 18.15
N SER A 1114 -66.73 90.47 18.13
CA SER A 1114 -67.45 91.11 17.04
C SER A 1114 -66.67 91.14 15.71
N ASN A 1115 -65.33 91.17 15.74
CA ASN A 1115 -64.50 91.29 14.54
C ASN A 1115 -64.31 89.94 13.83
N PHE A 1116 -64.11 88.85 14.58
CA PHE A 1116 -64.08 87.48 14.04
C PHE A 1116 -65.42 87.09 13.41
N ARG A 1117 -66.53 87.47 14.07
CA ARG A 1117 -67.88 87.24 13.52
C ARG A 1117 -68.04 87.88 12.14
N LYS A 1118 -67.65 89.16 11.97
CA LYS A 1118 -67.72 89.85 10.68
C LYS A 1118 -66.86 89.19 9.60
N GLN A 1119 -65.69 88.66 9.95
CA GLN A 1119 -64.83 87.94 9.00
C GLN A 1119 -65.44 86.60 8.57
N ILE A 1120 -65.98 85.82 9.51
CA ILE A 1120 -66.63 84.53 9.24
C ILE A 1120 -67.89 84.75 8.38
N GLU A 1121 -68.76 85.69 8.75
CA GLU A 1121 -69.97 86.02 7.98
C GLU A 1121 -69.62 86.48 6.56
N LYS A 1122 -68.56 87.29 6.36
CA LYS A 1122 -68.09 87.73 5.03
C LYS A 1122 -67.47 86.59 4.19
N PHE A 1123 -66.75 85.66 4.81
CA PHE A 1123 -66.02 84.59 4.12
C PHE A 1123 -66.93 83.44 3.63
N PHE A 1124 -68.04 83.19 4.34
CA PHE A 1124 -69.02 82.17 3.94
C PHE A 1124 -70.21 82.74 3.13
N SER A 1125 -70.47 84.05 3.15
CA SER A 1125 -71.55 84.68 2.35
C SER A 1125 -71.16 85.03 0.90
N SER A 1126 -69.88 84.97 0.55
CA SER A 1126 -69.34 85.33 -0.78
C SER A 1126 -69.39 84.22 -1.84
N GLY A 1127 -70.06 83.09 -1.55
CA GLY A 1127 -70.19 81.92 -2.45
C GLY A 1127 -71.56 81.71 -3.10
N LYS A 1128 -72.46 82.71 -3.12
CA LYS A 1128 -73.71 82.66 -3.92
C LYS A 1128 -73.53 83.38 -5.26
N SER A 1129 -73.03 82.64 -6.25
CA SER A 1129 -73.34 82.81 -7.68
C SER A 1129 -73.25 81.46 -8.38
#